data_AF-W4M9Y2-F1
#
_entry.id   AF-W4M9Y2-F1
#
_cell.length_a   1.000
_cell.length_b   1.000
_cell.length_c   1.000
_cell.angle_alpha   90.00
_cell.angle_beta   90.00
_cell.angle_gamma   90.00
#
_symmetry.space_group_name_H-M   'P 1'
#
loop_
_entity.id
_entity.type
_entity.pdbx_description
1 polymer ?
#
loop_
_entity_poly.entity_id
_entity_poly.type
_entity_poly.pdbx_seq_one_letter_code
_entity_poly.pdbx_strand_id
1 'polypeptide(L)'
;MSVDRLSASVSSFAPLPVETMRTLLVCRGPIAFEALEVYQRRQWQLPHVIISSKEWIAELQRTAPWIANLPANHVHYIQEYNDVDAVLGIAEANHIDAIYPGYGFLAESADFAGRVEAAGIRFIGPTPEALRAVGDKDAAIALAKQLGIPTIPGNDALISYAQTHRQLDIEAETVRLTLAMAREYPGYPIRLKHPAGGGGKGQRVLPAEEMQEPGAQEAIVEALTKLWAEIGVSAAELDARKGVLLELNIPRPLHWEVQIFGDGETVVHFAARDCSFQNHGYQKFIELALHPSAIESEIQALDTSADAVRIEHLSHRKATLERICEDALRLGQAIGLRGASTVEFLIDEQRQAYFLEVNPRIQVEHAVTEGVARVRGESISLVELQHRVAAGEKLNFRQPDITCEGDAIEVRLNAWHEDLNPVLGGGVHQLRFHVEQWAELRDRLRVDASGLIQRRTPWIVPSYDANFALIIVTGKSRHETLDDILNTLRNVLCIEGNIELNTNLQPVIGMLTLMRALPPETEFRTDTSLLWMAMVAVLTDQQDLVISHMPSFPRRPGAYDTARLARLIQHTIEAGFTNPSRLLTYYIKRLMYLREPGARPLSAIEAVWQLAEELSIPMHEEEQQLGEVFAQAVDALWLALDQSADRYIAFCQTPTDASVGINDPALEGILLSQPETVALFQDILGWLNAPVPAINALIRVLEQTQLHTLLTPKANLTLDRPDYLTDAKTVANLHGLLSSALRPTMLRHGELLSPMEATIYHHPEPGAPAFVEVGSEVRVGQTIALLEAMKMFSELPSPVDGVVEAILVESGQGVKTGTPLFKIAMQDVTSETTIDCLPQLESNGFQNHFYLL
;
A
#
# COMPACT_ATOMS: atom_id res chain seq x y z
N MET A 1 15.81 -12.13 33.72
CA MET A 1 14.99 -11.72 34.89
C MET A 1 13.85 -12.72 35.01
N SER A 2 13.46 -13.17 36.22
CA SER A 2 12.30 -14.06 36.34
C SER A 2 11.03 -13.31 35.95
N VAL A 3 10.16 -13.93 35.13
CA VAL A 3 8.88 -13.39 34.64
C VAL A 3 8.03 -12.80 35.79
N ASP A 4 8.14 -13.37 36.99
CA ASP A 4 7.43 -12.91 38.20
C ASP A 4 7.81 -11.50 38.73
N ARG A 5 8.84 -10.82 38.20
CA ARG A 5 9.28 -9.50 38.71
C ARG A 5 8.87 -8.28 37.90
N LEU A 6 8.45 -8.42 36.64
CA LEU A 6 8.10 -7.25 35.81
C LEU A 6 6.68 -6.72 36.08
N SER A 7 5.76 -7.57 36.55
CA SER A 7 4.38 -7.17 36.88
C SER A 7 4.23 -6.30 38.12
N ALA A 8 5.33 -5.97 38.82
CA ALA A 8 5.29 -5.27 40.11
C ALA A 8 5.45 -3.74 40.02
N SER A 9 5.75 -3.15 38.86
CA SER A 9 5.87 -1.69 38.71
C SER A 9 4.54 -1.05 38.31
N VAL A 10 3.56 -1.05 39.23
CA VAL A 10 2.40 -0.17 39.10
C VAL A 10 2.91 1.27 39.22
N SER A 11 2.50 2.13 38.27
CA SER A 11 2.82 3.56 38.20
C SER A 11 2.96 4.19 39.60
N SER A 12 4.14 4.75 39.91
CA SER A 12 4.40 5.41 41.20
C SER A 12 3.62 6.72 41.39
N PHE A 13 2.83 7.13 40.39
CA PHE A 13 2.09 8.37 40.40
C PHE A 13 0.71 8.20 41.05
N ALA A 14 0.41 8.97 42.09
CA ALA A 14 -0.92 9.02 42.71
C ALA A 14 -2.00 9.43 41.69
N PRO A 15 -3.20 8.83 41.65
CA PRO A 15 -4.21 9.14 40.64
C PRO A 15 -4.52 10.64 40.50
N LEU A 16 -4.73 11.09 39.27
CA LEU A 16 -5.10 12.47 38.92
C LEU A 16 -6.40 12.45 38.10
N PRO A 17 -7.36 13.36 38.30
CA PRO A 17 -8.53 13.46 37.43
C PRO A 17 -8.11 13.80 35.99
N VAL A 18 -8.47 12.95 35.04
CA VAL A 18 -8.12 13.10 33.62
C VAL A 18 -8.63 14.43 33.03
N GLU A 19 -9.75 14.94 33.54
CA GLU A 19 -10.37 16.19 33.13
C GLU A 19 -9.47 17.41 33.37
N THR A 20 -8.58 17.32 34.36
CA THR A 20 -7.67 18.39 34.79
C THR A 20 -6.19 18.11 34.48
N MET A 21 -5.89 17.00 33.80
CA MET A 21 -4.53 16.58 33.50
C MET A 21 -3.94 17.42 32.37
N ARG A 22 -2.95 18.27 32.68
CA ARG A 22 -2.24 19.06 31.67
C ARG A 22 -1.36 18.14 30.84
N THR A 23 -1.75 17.97 29.59
CA THR A 23 -1.12 17.00 28.70
C THR A 23 -0.36 17.71 27.60
N LEU A 24 0.82 17.21 27.22
CA LEU A 24 1.59 17.65 26.06
C LEU A 24 1.58 16.56 24.99
N LEU A 25 1.08 16.88 23.81
CA LEU A 25 1.11 15.98 22.65
C LEU A 25 2.46 16.12 21.94
N VAL A 26 3.21 15.02 21.88
CA VAL A 26 4.55 14.89 21.28
C VAL A 26 4.44 14.00 20.03
N CYS A 27 3.54 14.39 19.14
CA CYS A 27 3.24 13.69 17.89
C CYS A 27 2.70 14.69 16.84
N ARG A 28 2.44 14.21 15.63
CA ARG A 28 1.91 15.01 14.52
C ARG A 28 0.92 14.21 13.68
N GLY A 29 0.30 14.86 12.70
CA GLY A 29 -0.57 14.21 11.73
C GLY A 29 -1.88 13.70 12.37
N PRO A 30 -2.48 12.64 11.80
CA PRO A 30 -3.79 12.13 12.21
C PRO A 30 -3.94 11.85 13.72
N ILE A 31 -2.91 11.27 14.35
CA ILE A 31 -3.00 10.90 15.78
C ILE A 31 -3.02 12.10 16.73
N ALA A 32 -2.32 13.18 16.40
CA ALA A 32 -2.38 14.42 17.18
C ALA A 32 -3.77 15.06 17.08
N PHE A 33 -4.38 15.00 15.89
CA PHE A 33 -5.72 15.50 15.63
C PHE A 33 -6.78 14.69 16.38
N GLU A 34 -6.72 13.37 16.30
CA GLU A 34 -7.63 12.48 17.03
C GLU A 34 -7.53 12.67 18.54
N ALA A 35 -6.32 12.77 19.08
CA ALA A 35 -6.14 13.09 20.49
C ALA A 35 -6.87 14.39 20.84
N LEU A 36 -6.67 15.47 20.08
CA LEU A 36 -7.40 16.72 20.29
C LEU A 36 -8.92 16.59 20.22
N GLU A 37 -9.45 15.81 19.28
CA GLU A 37 -10.88 15.54 19.18
C GLU A 37 -11.41 14.81 20.42
N VAL A 38 -10.65 13.86 20.98
CA VAL A 38 -11.00 13.21 22.25
C VAL A 38 -11.13 14.25 23.37
N TYR A 39 -10.15 15.16 23.52
CA TYR A 39 -10.19 16.20 24.54
C TYR A 39 -11.39 17.14 24.37
N GLN A 40 -11.71 17.52 23.13
CA GLN A 40 -12.86 18.37 22.82
C GLN A 40 -14.18 17.66 23.11
N ARG A 41 -14.36 16.43 22.61
CA ARG A 41 -15.55 15.59 22.79
C ARG A 41 -15.83 15.27 24.26
N ARG A 42 -14.78 15.03 25.04
CA ARG A 42 -14.87 14.76 26.48
C ARG A 42 -14.87 16.01 27.36
N GLN A 43 -14.70 17.20 26.77
CA GLN A 43 -14.61 18.47 27.50
C GLN A 43 -13.49 18.47 28.57
N TRP A 44 -12.39 17.79 28.29
CA TRP A 44 -11.19 17.82 29.12
C TRP A 44 -10.41 19.12 28.89
N GLN A 45 -9.48 19.43 29.79
CA GLN A 45 -8.56 20.54 29.59
C GLN A 45 -7.75 20.35 28.29
N LEU A 46 -7.92 21.25 27.33
CA LEU A 46 -7.22 21.18 26.04
C LEU A 46 -5.69 21.03 26.23
N PRO A 47 -5.05 20.11 25.50
CA PRO A 47 -3.64 19.83 25.70
C PRO A 47 -2.75 20.95 25.14
N HIS A 48 -1.48 20.90 25.51
CA HIS A 48 -0.40 21.57 24.81
C HIS A 48 0.06 20.71 23.63
N VAL A 49 0.60 21.32 22.59
CA VAL A 49 1.09 20.64 21.38
C VAL A 49 2.48 21.17 21.00
N ILE A 50 3.33 20.30 20.46
CA ILE A 50 4.60 20.69 19.83
C ILE A 50 4.52 20.64 18.31
N ILE A 51 5.19 21.59 17.66
CA ILE A 51 5.28 21.71 16.21
C ILE A 51 6.76 21.76 15.82
N SER A 52 7.17 20.86 14.91
CA SER A 52 8.52 20.87 14.36
C SER A 52 8.72 22.01 13.37
N SER A 53 9.91 22.62 13.40
CA SER A 53 10.34 23.59 12.40
C SER A 53 10.47 23.00 10.99
N LYS A 54 10.57 21.66 10.86
CA LYS A 54 10.61 20.96 9.57
C LYS A 54 9.22 20.58 9.03
N GLU A 55 8.16 20.78 9.81
CA GLU A 55 6.80 20.73 9.29
C GLU A 55 6.54 22.00 8.48
N TRP A 56 7.09 22.05 7.26
CA TRP A 56 7.69 23.25 6.61
C TRP A 56 7.01 24.60 6.76
N ILE A 57 5.70 24.72 6.71
CA ILE A 57 5.13 26.06 6.87
C ILE A 57 5.17 26.51 8.35
N ALA A 58 5.47 25.63 9.32
CA ALA A 58 5.13 25.77 10.73
C ALA A 58 3.73 26.36 10.85
N GLU A 59 2.74 25.79 10.16
CA GLU A 59 1.37 26.26 10.36
C GLU A 59 1.15 27.79 10.08
N LEU A 60 2.03 28.47 9.31
CA LEU A 60 2.27 29.90 9.01
C LEU A 60 1.54 31.07 9.72
N GLN A 61 0.37 30.97 10.36
CA GLN A 61 -0.19 31.94 11.33
C GLN A 61 -1.22 31.32 12.30
N ARG A 62 -1.11 30.05 12.71
CA ARG A 62 -2.19 29.34 13.41
C ARG A 62 -3.44 29.14 12.54
N THR A 63 -3.27 28.87 11.25
CA THR A 63 -4.38 28.85 10.28
C THR A 63 -5.04 27.48 10.15
N ALA A 64 -4.43 26.42 10.68
CA ALA A 64 -5.08 25.11 10.70
C ALA A 64 -6.13 25.12 11.82
N PRO A 65 -7.44 24.90 11.53
CA PRO A 65 -8.50 24.96 12.52
C PRO A 65 -8.22 24.26 13.86
N TRP A 66 -7.47 23.14 13.87
CA TRP A 66 -7.20 22.39 15.10
C TRP A 66 -6.18 23.04 16.04
N ILE A 67 -5.23 23.85 15.54
CA ILE A 67 -4.29 24.62 16.37
C ILE A 67 -4.74 26.08 16.54
N ALA A 68 -5.44 26.63 15.54
CA ALA A 68 -6.07 27.96 15.60
C ALA A 68 -6.95 28.13 16.85
N ASN A 69 -7.69 27.07 17.18
CA ASN A 69 -8.64 27.05 18.28
C ASN A 69 -8.00 26.75 19.64
N LEU A 70 -6.71 26.38 19.69
CA LEU A 70 -6.00 26.22 20.95
C LEU A 70 -5.68 27.58 21.60
N PRO A 71 -5.42 27.65 22.91
CA PRO A 71 -4.80 28.82 23.52
C PRO A 71 -3.39 29.07 22.95
N ALA A 72 -2.97 30.33 22.79
CA ALA A 72 -1.66 30.65 22.21
C ALA A 72 -0.48 30.07 23.01
N ASN A 73 -0.63 30.00 24.33
CA ASN A 73 0.34 29.41 25.26
C ASN A 73 0.30 27.87 25.29
N HIS A 74 -0.57 27.23 24.49
CA HIS A 74 -0.62 25.78 24.35
C HIS A 74 0.14 25.28 23.12
N VAL A 75 0.69 26.17 22.30
CA VAL A 75 1.39 25.81 21.07
C VAL A 75 2.87 26.12 21.23
N HIS A 76 3.72 25.11 21.05
CA HIS A 76 5.17 25.22 21.25
C HIS A 76 5.92 24.77 20.00
N TYR A 77 7.10 25.34 19.77
CA TYR A 77 7.90 25.06 18.59
C TYR A 77 9.25 24.45 18.96
N ILE A 78 9.67 23.44 18.21
CA ILE A 78 10.95 22.75 18.39
C ILE A 78 11.65 22.53 17.04
N GLN A 79 12.93 22.17 17.07
CA GLN A 79 13.67 21.82 15.85
C GLN A 79 13.05 20.58 15.20
N GLU A 80 12.90 19.50 15.99
CA GLU A 80 12.31 18.23 15.58
C GLU A 80 11.66 17.45 16.73
N TYR A 81 10.69 16.60 16.41
CA TYR A 81 9.95 15.75 17.38
C TYR A 81 10.81 14.82 18.24
N ASN A 82 12.05 14.53 17.82
CA ASN A 82 12.99 13.70 18.57
C ASN A 82 13.89 14.49 19.55
N ASP A 83 13.73 15.81 19.65
CA ASP A 83 14.48 16.66 20.59
C ASP A 83 13.94 16.51 22.02
N VAL A 84 14.43 15.48 22.71
CA VAL A 84 14.01 15.13 24.07
C VAL A 84 14.22 16.28 25.06
N ASP A 85 15.34 16.99 24.96
CA ASP A 85 15.67 18.07 25.90
C ASP A 85 14.73 19.27 25.73
N ALA A 86 14.42 19.64 24.48
CA ALA A 86 13.44 20.69 24.20
C ALA A 86 12.04 20.30 24.70
N VAL A 87 11.61 19.05 24.47
CA VAL A 87 10.31 18.54 24.93
C VAL A 87 10.19 18.62 26.45
N LEU A 88 11.20 18.14 27.19
CA LEU A 88 11.19 18.18 28.66
C LEU A 88 11.26 19.61 29.20
N GLY A 89 12.03 20.50 28.56
CA GLY A 89 12.08 21.92 28.93
C GLY A 89 10.73 22.63 28.77
N ILE A 90 9.99 22.34 27.68
CA ILE A 90 8.61 22.81 27.49
C ILE A 90 7.70 22.26 28.58
N ALA A 91 7.83 20.97 28.87
CA ALA A 91 6.99 20.30 29.85
C ALA A 91 7.18 20.89 31.26
N GLU A 92 8.42 21.15 31.68
CA GLU A 92 8.75 21.81 32.95
C GLU A 92 8.20 23.24 33.01
N ALA A 93 8.46 24.05 31.99
CA ALA A 93 8.05 25.46 31.95
C ALA A 93 6.53 25.66 31.98
N ASN A 94 5.75 24.67 31.52
CA ASN A 94 4.29 24.71 31.47
C ASN A 94 3.63 23.83 32.53
N HIS A 95 4.42 23.23 33.43
CA HIS A 95 3.95 22.33 34.48
C HIS A 95 3.07 21.19 33.93
N ILE A 96 3.54 20.54 32.87
CA ILE A 96 2.82 19.42 32.24
C ILE A 96 2.77 18.23 33.19
N ASP A 97 1.59 17.60 33.31
CA ASP A 97 1.35 16.44 34.16
C ASP A 97 1.54 15.11 33.39
N ALA A 98 1.33 15.12 32.07
CA ALA A 98 1.46 13.94 31.21
C ALA A 98 1.93 14.26 29.78
N ILE A 99 2.65 13.33 29.15
CA ILE A 99 3.10 13.42 27.75
C ILE A 99 2.49 12.27 26.94
N TYR A 100 1.83 12.60 25.83
CA TYR A 100 1.30 11.65 24.86
C TYR A 100 2.15 11.65 23.59
N PRO A 101 2.89 10.57 23.29
CA PRO A 101 3.77 10.51 22.13
C PRO A 101 3.08 9.96 20.87
N GLY A 102 1.82 9.52 20.93
CA GLY A 102 1.12 8.91 19.80
C GLY A 102 1.87 7.70 19.23
N TYR A 103 2.17 7.75 17.91
CA TYR A 103 3.01 6.78 17.21
C TYR A 103 4.19 7.46 16.50
N GLY A 104 5.22 6.67 16.20
CA GLY A 104 6.47 7.17 15.61
C GLY A 104 7.30 8.01 16.61
N PHE A 105 8.38 8.62 16.12
CA PHE A 105 9.27 9.48 16.90
C PHE A 105 9.72 8.83 18.22
N LEU A 106 9.30 9.38 19.36
CA LEU A 106 9.71 8.98 20.70
C LEU A 106 8.75 7.97 21.36
N ALA A 107 7.69 7.53 20.67
CA ALA A 107 6.63 6.69 21.25
C ALA A 107 7.11 5.32 21.76
N GLU A 108 8.18 4.78 21.17
CA GLU A 108 8.77 3.49 21.57
C GLU A 108 10.08 3.66 22.36
N SER A 109 10.50 4.90 22.62
CA SER A 109 11.78 5.18 23.28
C SER A 109 11.67 4.96 24.79
N ALA A 110 12.21 3.83 25.25
CA ALA A 110 12.30 3.52 26.67
C ALA A 110 13.15 4.54 27.47
N ASP A 111 14.17 5.12 26.83
CA ASP A 111 14.97 6.21 27.43
C ASP A 111 14.11 7.46 27.63
N PHE A 112 13.38 7.87 26.60
CA PHE A 112 12.49 9.02 26.69
C PHE A 112 11.42 8.83 27.77
N ALA A 113 10.71 7.70 27.76
CA ALA A 113 9.72 7.38 28.78
C ALA A 113 10.32 7.40 30.19
N GLY A 114 11.54 6.85 30.36
CA GLY A 114 12.26 6.88 31.63
C GLY A 114 12.61 8.30 32.09
N ARG A 115 13.04 9.17 31.17
CA ARG A 115 13.33 10.58 31.47
C ARG A 115 12.07 11.39 31.80
N VAL A 116 10.97 11.12 31.11
CA VAL A 116 9.64 11.71 31.40
C VAL A 116 9.19 11.34 32.81
N GLU A 117 9.24 10.05 33.18
CA GLU A 117 8.85 9.60 34.52
C GLU A 117 9.82 10.12 35.61
N ALA A 118 11.12 10.20 35.33
CA ALA A 118 12.12 10.79 36.24
C ALA A 118 11.91 12.29 36.49
N ALA A 119 11.31 13.01 35.53
CA ALA A 119 10.91 14.41 35.68
C ALA A 119 9.59 14.57 36.46
N GLY A 120 8.98 13.48 36.93
CA GLY A 120 7.70 13.52 37.63
C GLY A 120 6.50 13.71 36.70
N ILE A 121 6.65 13.42 35.41
CA ILE A 121 5.62 13.56 34.38
C ILE A 121 5.16 12.15 33.97
N ARG A 122 3.86 11.96 33.72
CA ARG A 122 3.34 10.66 33.27
C ARG A 122 3.64 10.44 31.80
N PHE A 123 4.14 9.26 31.45
CA PHE A 123 4.21 8.83 30.07
C PHE A 123 2.90 8.11 29.69
N ILE A 124 2.16 8.63 28.71
CA ILE A 124 0.89 8.04 28.25
C ILE A 124 1.21 6.92 27.23
N GLY A 125 1.53 5.75 27.78
CA GLY A 125 1.92 4.54 27.06
C GLY A 125 2.46 3.48 28.01
N PRO A 126 3.08 2.40 27.50
CA PRO A 126 3.74 1.39 28.32
C PRO A 126 4.81 1.99 29.24
N THR A 127 5.11 1.29 30.34
CA THR A 127 6.16 1.71 31.27
C THR A 127 7.54 1.64 30.60
N PRO A 128 8.55 2.40 31.08
CA PRO A 128 9.92 2.27 30.58
C PRO A 128 10.43 0.82 30.64
N GLU A 129 10.05 0.06 31.66
CA GLU A 129 10.40 -1.35 31.82
C GLU A 129 9.76 -2.22 30.73
N ALA A 130 8.47 -2.02 30.46
CA ALA A 130 7.78 -2.72 29.38
C ALA A 130 8.38 -2.37 28.01
N LEU A 131 8.67 -1.09 27.76
CA LEU A 131 9.34 -0.64 26.53
C LEU A 131 10.71 -1.30 26.35
N ARG A 132 11.54 -1.43 27.40
CA ARG A 132 12.82 -2.16 27.31
C ARG A 132 12.64 -3.65 27.07
N ALA A 133 11.58 -4.25 27.63
CA ALA A 133 11.34 -5.68 27.53
C ALA A 133 10.97 -6.13 26.10
N VAL A 134 10.35 -5.24 25.32
CA VAL A 134 9.84 -5.58 23.97
C VAL A 134 10.31 -4.66 22.85
N GLY A 135 10.99 -3.56 23.15
CA GLY A 135 11.50 -2.61 22.15
C GLY A 135 12.74 -3.11 21.40
N ASP A 136 13.47 -4.07 21.97
CA ASP A 136 14.51 -4.81 21.27
C ASP A 136 13.92 -6.13 20.72
N LYS A 137 14.09 -6.39 19.43
CA LYS A 137 13.53 -7.57 18.76
C LYS A 137 14.03 -8.88 19.36
N ASP A 138 15.32 -8.96 19.73
CA ASP A 138 15.90 -10.17 20.30
C ASP A 138 15.35 -10.41 21.71
N ALA A 139 15.18 -9.34 22.50
CA ALA A 139 14.56 -9.42 23.82
C ALA A 139 13.09 -9.87 23.74
N ALA A 140 12.33 -9.32 22.78
CA ALA A 140 10.94 -9.68 22.55
C ALA A 140 10.80 -11.15 22.10
N ILE A 141 11.65 -11.60 21.16
CA ILE A 141 11.71 -13.00 20.71
C ILE A 141 12.07 -13.94 21.86
N ALA A 142 13.05 -13.57 22.69
CA ALA A 142 13.43 -14.36 23.86
C ALA A 142 12.29 -14.49 24.87
N LEU A 143 11.54 -13.41 25.11
CA LEU A 143 10.35 -13.42 25.95
C LEU A 143 9.25 -14.31 25.36
N ALA A 144 8.95 -14.18 24.07
CA ALA A 144 7.98 -15.01 23.37
C ALA A 144 8.33 -16.51 23.50
N LYS A 145 9.60 -16.88 23.27
CA LYS A 145 10.10 -18.26 23.46
C LYS A 145 9.92 -18.75 24.91
N GLN A 146 10.20 -17.91 25.90
CA GLN A 146 9.98 -18.25 27.32
C GLN A 146 8.52 -18.52 27.66
N LEU A 147 7.60 -17.81 27.00
CA LEU A 147 6.16 -17.99 27.14
C LEU A 147 5.59 -19.14 26.29
N GLY A 148 6.44 -19.83 25.52
CA GLY A 148 6.02 -20.92 24.62
C GLY A 148 5.30 -20.43 23.36
N ILE A 149 5.42 -19.15 23.03
CA ILE A 149 4.84 -18.55 21.82
C ILE A 149 5.78 -18.87 20.64
N PRO A 150 5.28 -19.48 19.55
CA PRO A 150 6.10 -19.79 18.39
C PRO A 150 6.72 -18.51 17.80
N THR A 151 8.00 -18.57 17.47
CA THR A 151 8.76 -17.50 16.82
C THR A 151 9.32 -18.03 15.51
N ILE A 152 9.71 -17.16 14.59
CA ILE A 152 10.34 -17.58 13.33
C ILE A 152 11.57 -18.43 13.70
N PRO A 153 11.63 -19.70 13.23
CA PRO A 153 12.79 -20.54 13.49
C PRO A 153 14.04 -19.86 12.95
N GLY A 154 15.09 -19.79 13.76
CA GLY A 154 16.31 -19.07 13.43
C GLY A 154 17.43 -19.34 14.43
N ASN A 155 18.63 -18.91 14.07
CA ASN A 155 19.86 -19.09 14.82
C ASN A 155 20.72 -17.82 14.77
N ASP A 156 20.86 -17.19 15.93
CA ASP A 156 21.66 -16.01 16.21
C ASP A 156 23.04 -16.35 16.81
N ALA A 157 23.30 -17.63 17.13
CA ALA A 157 24.56 -18.08 17.73
C ALA A 157 25.77 -17.79 16.83
N LEU A 158 25.54 -17.71 15.51
CA LEU A 158 26.53 -17.31 14.51
C LEU A 158 27.05 -15.87 14.71
N ILE A 159 26.25 -14.98 15.31
CA ILE A 159 26.69 -13.62 15.68
C ILE A 159 27.78 -13.68 16.75
N SER A 160 27.54 -14.44 17.81
CA SER A 160 28.50 -14.64 18.91
C SER A 160 29.71 -15.47 18.47
N TYR A 161 29.48 -16.49 17.62
CA TYR A 161 30.54 -17.33 17.06
C TYR A 161 31.56 -16.49 16.28
N ALA A 162 31.10 -15.54 15.48
CA ALA A 162 31.93 -14.66 14.67
C ALA A 162 32.88 -13.75 15.48
N GLN A 163 32.59 -13.49 16.75
CA GLN A 163 33.44 -12.67 17.62
C GLN A 163 34.75 -13.37 17.99
N THR A 164 34.78 -14.71 17.94
CA THR A 164 35.91 -15.53 18.44
C THR A 164 36.58 -16.39 17.37
N HIS A 165 36.02 -16.46 16.17
CA HIS A 165 36.48 -17.34 15.09
C HIS A 165 36.94 -16.55 13.86
N ARG A 166 37.64 -17.22 12.93
CA ARG A 166 38.10 -16.61 11.67
C ARG A 166 36.99 -16.69 10.62
N GLN A 167 37.10 -15.87 9.57
CA GLN A 167 36.09 -15.81 8.50
C GLN A 167 35.78 -17.19 7.88
N LEU A 168 36.81 -18.00 7.60
CA LEU A 168 36.64 -19.34 7.05
C LEU A 168 35.87 -20.28 7.99
N ASP A 169 36.06 -20.14 9.30
CA ASP A 169 35.34 -20.94 10.30
C ASP A 169 33.87 -20.49 10.39
N ILE A 170 33.63 -19.18 10.32
CA ILE A 170 32.28 -18.60 10.29
C ILE A 170 31.52 -19.08 9.05
N GLU A 171 32.16 -19.05 7.88
CA GLU A 171 31.59 -19.55 6.63
C GLU A 171 31.23 -21.03 6.74
N ALA A 172 32.17 -21.88 7.17
CA ALA A 172 31.94 -23.31 7.32
C ALA A 172 30.80 -23.63 8.31
N GLU A 173 30.76 -22.93 9.45
CA GLU A 173 29.69 -23.08 10.42
C GLU A 173 28.34 -22.57 9.90
N THR A 174 28.34 -21.45 9.14
CA THR A 174 27.12 -20.95 8.50
C THR A 174 26.57 -21.94 7.49
N VAL A 175 27.43 -22.52 6.64
CA VAL A 175 27.04 -23.60 5.71
C VAL A 175 26.45 -24.78 6.46
N ARG A 176 27.12 -25.26 7.51
CA ARG A 176 26.67 -26.41 8.29
C ARG A 176 25.28 -26.19 8.91
N LEU A 177 25.07 -25.03 9.53
CA LEU A 177 23.81 -24.69 10.19
C LEU A 177 22.68 -24.44 9.18
N THR A 178 22.98 -23.79 8.05
CA THR A 178 22.01 -23.56 6.97
C THR A 178 21.52 -24.89 6.38
N LEU A 179 22.43 -25.82 6.08
CA LEU A 179 22.08 -27.16 5.59
C LEU A 179 21.31 -27.98 6.62
N ALA A 180 21.63 -27.84 7.91
CA ALA A 180 20.87 -28.53 8.97
C ALA A 180 19.42 -28.01 9.04
N MET A 181 19.26 -26.69 9.01
CA MET A 181 17.95 -26.03 9.01
C MET A 181 17.14 -26.38 7.76
N ALA A 182 17.77 -26.46 6.58
CA ALA A 182 17.12 -26.89 5.33
C ALA A 182 16.59 -28.32 5.39
N ARG A 183 17.25 -29.21 6.15
CA ARG A 183 16.77 -30.59 6.36
C ARG A 183 15.61 -30.67 7.34
N GLU A 184 15.61 -29.79 8.34
CA GLU A 184 14.52 -29.69 9.32
C GLU A 184 13.26 -29.06 8.70
N TYR A 185 13.45 -28.09 7.80
CA TYR A 185 12.38 -27.33 7.13
C TYR A 185 12.48 -27.39 5.60
N PRO A 186 12.35 -28.57 4.97
CA PRO A 186 12.65 -28.77 3.54
C PRO A 186 11.76 -27.98 2.56
N GLY A 187 10.62 -27.46 3.02
CA GLY A 187 9.70 -26.65 2.21
C GLY A 187 9.85 -25.13 2.39
N TYR A 188 10.80 -24.67 3.21
CA TYR A 188 10.92 -23.25 3.55
C TYR A 188 12.25 -22.68 3.04
N PRO A 189 12.23 -21.52 2.34
CA PRO A 189 13.45 -20.80 2.01
C PRO A 189 14.15 -20.31 3.29
N ILE A 190 15.46 -20.18 3.23
CA ILE A 190 16.28 -19.74 4.36
C ILE A 190 16.83 -18.36 4.09
N ARG A 191 16.70 -17.44 5.06
CA ARG A 191 17.31 -16.11 4.97
C ARG A 191 18.61 -16.06 5.77
N LEU A 192 19.65 -15.57 5.12
CA LEU A 192 20.89 -15.10 5.72
C LEU A 192 20.81 -13.58 5.85
N LYS A 193 21.06 -13.04 7.04
CA LYS A 193 21.03 -11.60 7.29
C LYS A 193 22.28 -11.16 8.03
N HIS A 194 22.85 -10.03 7.64
CA HIS A 194 23.93 -9.43 8.39
C HIS A 194 23.36 -8.46 9.46
N PRO A 195 23.86 -8.43 10.71
CA PRO A 195 23.37 -7.56 11.77
C PRO A 195 23.44 -6.06 11.45
N ALA A 196 24.38 -5.65 10.59
CA ALA A 196 24.50 -4.27 10.12
C ALA A 196 23.67 -3.97 8.85
N GLY A 197 22.93 -4.94 8.32
CA GLY A 197 22.07 -4.76 7.15
C GLY A 197 20.74 -4.09 7.49
N GLY A 198 20.30 -3.17 6.64
CA GLY A 198 19.05 -2.41 6.79
C GLY A 198 18.52 -1.97 5.41
N GLY A 199 17.20 -1.72 5.32
CA GLY A 199 16.56 -1.24 4.09
C GLY A 199 16.69 -2.18 2.89
N GLY A 200 16.64 -3.50 3.12
CA GLY A 200 16.78 -4.51 2.07
C GLY A 200 18.22 -4.93 1.74
N LYS A 201 19.23 -4.13 2.12
CA LYS A 201 20.66 -4.42 1.93
C LYS A 201 21.19 -5.33 3.03
N GLY A 202 22.10 -6.25 2.69
CA GLY A 202 22.70 -7.15 3.67
C GLY A 202 21.80 -8.29 4.12
N GLN A 203 21.02 -8.84 3.19
CA GLN A 203 20.31 -10.11 3.38
C GLN A 203 20.26 -10.92 2.07
N ARG A 204 20.13 -12.24 2.18
CA ARG A 204 19.98 -13.19 1.06
C ARG A 204 18.96 -14.25 1.42
N VAL A 205 18.06 -14.54 0.50
CA VAL A 205 17.13 -15.67 0.63
C VAL A 205 17.61 -16.79 -0.27
N LEU A 206 17.79 -17.97 0.31
CA LEU A 206 18.16 -19.22 -0.33
C LEU A 206 16.87 -20.02 -0.56
N PRO A 207 16.46 -20.28 -1.82
CA PRO A 207 15.26 -21.06 -2.14
C PRO A 207 15.29 -22.45 -1.52
N ALA A 208 14.13 -22.94 -1.08
CA ALA A 208 14.00 -24.25 -0.43
C ALA A 208 14.52 -25.39 -1.33
N GLU A 209 14.17 -25.36 -2.62
CA GLU A 209 14.54 -26.37 -3.62
C GLU A 209 16.05 -26.43 -3.84
N GLU A 210 16.71 -25.28 -4.01
CA GLU A 210 18.16 -25.19 -4.18
C GLU A 210 18.92 -25.78 -2.97
N MET A 211 18.35 -25.65 -1.76
CA MET A 211 18.94 -26.20 -0.54
C MET A 211 18.83 -27.73 -0.43
N GLN A 212 18.05 -28.39 -1.30
CA GLN A 212 17.98 -29.85 -1.39
C GLN A 212 18.90 -30.45 -2.46
N GLU A 213 19.50 -29.62 -3.32
CA GLU A 213 20.33 -30.05 -4.44
C GLU A 213 21.82 -30.24 -4.04
N PRO A 214 22.61 -31.04 -4.79
CA PRO A 214 24.03 -31.27 -4.50
C PRO A 214 24.90 -29.99 -4.44
N GLY A 215 24.47 -28.90 -5.08
CA GLY A 215 25.17 -27.61 -5.12
C GLY A 215 24.80 -26.62 -4.00
N ALA A 216 24.00 -27.04 -3.01
CA ALA A 216 23.51 -26.16 -1.94
C ALA A 216 24.65 -25.48 -1.15
N GLN A 217 25.76 -26.19 -0.93
CA GLN A 217 26.91 -25.64 -0.21
C GLN A 217 27.53 -24.46 -0.97
N GLU A 218 27.75 -24.61 -2.27
CA GLU A 218 28.29 -23.57 -3.14
C GLU A 218 27.37 -22.35 -3.20
N ALA A 219 26.06 -22.58 -3.30
CA ALA A 219 25.05 -21.51 -3.28
C ALA A 219 25.06 -20.70 -1.97
N ILE A 220 25.21 -21.38 -0.82
CA ILE A 220 25.34 -20.71 0.48
C ILE A 220 26.60 -19.83 0.52
N VAL A 221 27.74 -20.35 0.07
CA VAL A 221 29.02 -19.61 0.03
C VAL A 221 28.92 -18.39 -0.90
N GLU A 222 28.28 -18.55 -2.06
CA GLU A 222 28.04 -17.44 -2.99
C GLU A 222 27.15 -16.36 -2.35
N ALA A 223 26.06 -16.77 -1.70
CA ALA A 223 25.17 -15.87 -0.99
C ALA A 223 25.91 -15.08 0.11
N LEU A 224 26.74 -15.75 0.92
CA LEU A 224 27.57 -15.12 1.94
C LEU A 224 28.58 -14.13 1.37
N THR A 225 29.24 -14.50 0.27
CA THR A 225 30.20 -13.63 -0.42
C THR A 225 29.51 -12.34 -0.88
N LYS A 226 28.36 -12.47 -1.54
CA LYS A 226 27.57 -11.32 -2.00
C LYS A 226 27.05 -10.48 -0.82
N LEU A 227 26.61 -11.13 0.25
CA LEU A 227 26.13 -10.49 1.48
C LEU A 227 27.21 -9.60 2.11
N TRP A 228 28.42 -10.12 2.28
CA TRP A 228 29.53 -9.37 2.88
C TRP A 228 30.05 -8.26 1.96
N ALA A 229 30.09 -8.50 0.65
CA ALA A 229 30.46 -7.48 -0.33
C ALA A 229 29.53 -6.26 -0.28
N GLU A 230 28.22 -6.46 -0.19
CA GLU A 230 27.22 -5.37 -0.11
C GLU A 230 27.36 -4.51 1.15
N ILE A 231 27.77 -5.11 2.27
CA ILE A 231 27.97 -4.40 3.53
C ILE A 231 29.34 -3.69 3.57
N GLY A 232 30.17 -3.84 2.53
CA GLY A 232 31.50 -3.24 2.47
C GLY A 232 32.51 -3.94 3.38
N VAL A 233 32.24 -5.18 3.79
CA VAL A 233 33.18 -5.98 4.60
C VAL A 233 34.28 -6.50 3.67
N SER A 234 35.45 -5.83 3.67
CA SER A 234 36.63 -6.36 2.97
C SER A 234 37.27 -7.48 3.79
N ALA A 235 37.85 -8.48 3.12
CA ALA A 235 38.58 -9.59 3.77
C ALA A 235 39.80 -9.12 4.61
N ALA A 236 40.18 -7.84 4.54
CA ALA A 236 41.36 -7.28 5.19
C ALA A 236 41.06 -6.54 6.52
N GLU A 237 39.80 -6.26 6.86
CA GLU A 237 39.45 -5.52 8.08
C GLU A 237 39.18 -6.45 9.27
N LEU A 238 40.16 -6.55 10.17
CA LEU A 238 40.07 -7.39 11.39
C LEU A 238 38.97 -6.98 12.39
N ASP A 239 38.31 -5.83 12.20
CA ASP A 239 37.25 -5.28 13.09
C ASP A 239 35.83 -5.35 12.49
N ALA A 240 35.67 -5.70 11.21
CA ALA A 240 34.36 -5.81 10.56
C ALA A 240 33.61 -7.13 10.88
N ARG A 241 34.14 -7.92 11.83
CA ARG A 241 33.60 -9.23 12.24
C ARG A 241 32.23 -9.08 12.92
N LYS A 242 31.19 -9.16 12.11
CA LYS A 242 29.80 -9.29 12.56
C LYS A 242 29.24 -10.54 11.89
N GLY A 243 28.76 -11.49 12.70
CA GLY A 243 28.32 -12.79 12.22
C GLY A 243 27.07 -12.72 11.35
N VAL A 244 26.54 -13.88 10.98
CA VAL A 244 25.35 -13.99 10.13
C VAL A 244 24.17 -14.41 11.00
N LEU A 245 23.02 -13.76 10.86
CA LEU A 245 21.76 -14.24 11.40
C LEU A 245 21.13 -15.19 10.38
N LEU A 246 20.69 -16.35 10.87
CA LEU A 246 20.00 -17.37 10.08
C LEU A 246 18.53 -17.41 10.51
N GLU A 247 17.58 -17.31 9.58
CA GLU A 247 16.14 -17.42 9.89
C GLU A 247 15.37 -18.09 8.75
N LEU A 248 14.20 -18.68 9.04
CA LEU A 248 13.29 -19.08 7.97
C LEU A 248 12.73 -17.84 7.31
N ASN A 249 12.75 -17.82 5.98
CA ASN A 249 12.00 -16.85 5.21
C ASN A 249 10.59 -17.41 4.98
N ILE A 250 9.62 -16.99 5.80
CA ILE A 250 8.23 -17.39 5.62
C ILE A 250 7.75 -16.85 4.25
N PRO A 251 7.39 -17.72 3.29
CA PRO A 251 6.92 -17.28 1.99
C PRO A 251 5.47 -16.83 2.08
N ARG A 252 5.15 -15.73 1.39
CA ARG A 252 3.77 -15.22 1.25
C ARG A 252 2.99 -15.16 2.57
N PRO A 253 3.54 -14.67 3.69
CA PRO A 253 2.80 -14.70 4.95
C PRO A 253 1.57 -13.79 4.86
N LEU A 254 0.55 -14.13 5.63
CA LEU A 254 -0.37 -13.12 6.13
C LEU A 254 0.33 -12.37 7.26
N HIS A 255 0.13 -11.06 7.34
CA HIS A 255 0.59 -10.26 8.46
C HIS A 255 -0.64 -9.93 9.31
N TRP A 256 -0.79 -10.62 10.44
CA TRP A 256 -1.87 -10.33 11.39
C TRP A 256 -1.32 -9.78 12.68
N GLU A 257 -2.10 -8.91 13.30
CA GLU A 257 -1.68 -8.28 14.53
C GLU A 257 -2.84 -8.12 15.51
N VAL A 258 -2.58 -8.27 16.80
CA VAL A 258 -3.61 -8.27 17.85
C VAL A 258 -3.52 -6.99 18.67
N GLN A 259 -4.61 -6.23 18.73
CA GLN A 259 -4.70 -5.09 19.66
C GLN A 259 -4.84 -5.58 21.09
N ILE A 260 -3.85 -5.27 21.93
CA ILE A 260 -3.93 -5.46 23.38
C ILE A 260 -3.91 -4.12 24.11
N PHE A 261 -4.48 -4.11 25.30
CA PHE A 261 -4.51 -2.94 26.16
C PHE A 261 -4.46 -3.38 27.63
N GLY A 262 -3.71 -2.65 28.45
CA GLY A 262 -3.68 -2.92 29.88
C GLY A 262 -3.64 -1.69 30.78
N ASP A 263 -3.91 -1.89 32.07
CA ASP A 263 -3.81 -0.87 33.12
C ASP A 263 -2.67 -1.15 34.13
N GLY A 264 -1.74 -2.03 33.75
CA GLY A 264 -0.66 -2.55 34.58
C GLY A 264 -1.05 -3.78 35.42
N GLU A 265 -2.34 -4.07 35.57
CA GLU A 265 -2.83 -5.25 36.32
C GLU A 265 -3.70 -6.16 35.45
N THR A 266 -4.60 -5.55 34.70
CA THR A 266 -5.51 -6.19 33.76
C THR A 266 -5.01 -5.96 32.35
N VAL A 267 -5.03 -7.01 31.53
CA VAL A 267 -4.77 -6.94 30.10
C VAL A 267 -5.94 -7.59 29.36
N VAL A 268 -6.41 -6.93 28.31
CA VAL A 268 -7.45 -7.40 27.39
C VAL A 268 -6.97 -7.28 25.96
N HIS A 269 -7.58 -8.03 25.04
CA HIS A 269 -7.50 -7.81 23.60
C HIS A 269 -8.84 -7.29 23.07
N PHE A 270 -8.79 -6.54 21.98
CA PHE A 270 -9.98 -6.12 21.24
C PHE A 270 -10.14 -7.00 20.00
N ALA A 271 -9.97 -6.43 18.80
CA ALA A 271 -9.89 -7.18 17.55
C ALA A 271 -8.42 -7.42 17.15
N ALA A 272 -8.21 -8.34 16.21
CA ALA A 272 -6.99 -8.39 15.42
C ALA A 272 -7.18 -7.54 14.14
N ARG A 273 -6.11 -7.40 13.38
CA ARG A 273 -6.10 -6.72 12.07
C ARG A 273 -5.33 -7.56 11.07
N ASP A 274 -5.80 -7.57 9.84
CA ASP A 274 -5.06 -8.09 8.69
C ASP A 274 -4.39 -6.91 7.98
N CYS A 275 -3.07 -6.86 8.08
CA CYS A 275 -2.22 -5.80 7.54
C CYS A 275 -1.36 -6.33 6.39
N SER A 276 -1.83 -7.36 5.68
CA SER A 276 -1.05 -8.05 4.65
C SER A 276 -0.80 -7.17 3.41
N PHE A 277 -1.60 -6.14 3.13
CA PHE A 277 -1.33 -5.23 2.02
C PHE A 277 -0.20 -4.26 2.35
N GLN A 278 0.99 -4.57 1.82
CA GLN A 278 2.23 -3.87 2.10
C GLN A 278 3.01 -3.64 0.80
N ASN A 279 3.77 -2.54 0.72
CA ASN A 279 4.67 -2.32 -0.40
C ASN A 279 5.96 -3.15 -0.24
N HIS A 280 6.91 -3.03 -1.19
CA HIS A 280 8.19 -3.74 -1.14
C HIS A 280 9.05 -3.38 0.10
N GLY A 281 8.88 -2.17 0.64
CA GLY A 281 9.49 -1.74 1.90
C GLY A 281 8.79 -2.28 3.15
N TYR A 282 7.80 -3.15 3.00
CA TYR A 282 6.94 -3.69 4.07
C TYR A 282 6.11 -2.60 4.79
N GLN A 283 5.82 -1.48 4.12
CA GLN A 283 4.95 -0.44 4.66
C GLN A 283 3.48 -0.78 4.37
N LYS A 284 2.68 -0.88 5.44
CA LYS A 284 1.24 -1.14 5.41
C LYS A 284 0.48 0.02 4.75
N PHE A 285 -0.53 -0.29 3.94
CA PHE A 285 -1.36 0.73 3.29
C PHE A 285 -2.85 0.39 3.10
N ILE A 286 -3.24 -0.88 3.29
CA ILE A 286 -4.65 -1.28 3.49
C ILE A 286 -4.69 -2.20 4.70
N GLU A 287 -5.55 -1.90 5.65
CA GLU A 287 -5.70 -2.64 6.90
C GLU A 287 -7.17 -3.01 7.12
N LEU A 288 -7.40 -4.27 7.48
CA LEU A 288 -8.73 -4.83 7.64
C LEU A 288 -8.95 -5.25 9.09
N ALA A 289 -10.12 -5.01 9.64
CA ALA A 289 -10.50 -5.62 10.90
C ALA A 289 -10.57 -7.15 10.77
N LEU A 290 -10.14 -7.86 11.82
CA LEU A 290 -10.16 -9.31 11.88
C LEU A 290 -10.61 -9.78 13.27
N HIS A 291 -11.73 -10.51 13.34
CA HIS A 291 -12.23 -11.05 14.60
C HIS A 291 -12.98 -12.38 14.39
N PRO A 292 -13.02 -13.27 15.41
CA PRO A 292 -13.64 -14.59 15.28
C PRO A 292 -15.11 -14.55 14.85
N SER A 293 -15.88 -13.55 15.28
CA SER A 293 -17.31 -13.42 14.92
C SER A 293 -17.54 -13.15 13.42
N ALA A 294 -16.61 -12.49 12.73
CA ALA A 294 -16.73 -12.26 11.29
C ALA A 294 -16.51 -13.58 10.53
N ILE A 295 -15.46 -14.33 10.88
CA ILE A 295 -15.17 -15.65 10.28
C ILE A 295 -16.32 -16.64 10.56
N GLU A 296 -16.88 -16.61 11.76
CA GLU A 296 -18.06 -17.42 12.10
C GLU A 296 -19.27 -17.08 11.20
N SER A 297 -19.48 -15.79 10.93
CA SER A 297 -20.56 -15.34 10.04
C SER A 297 -20.32 -15.78 8.59
N GLU A 298 -19.06 -15.77 8.12
CA GLU A 298 -18.67 -16.32 6.82
C GLU A 298 -18.95 -17.83 6.73
N ILE A 299 -18.57 -18.61 7.74
CA ILE A 299 -18.85 -20.05 7.80
C ILE A 299 -20.36 -20.32 7.74
N GLN A 300 -21.17 -19.54 8.48
CA GLN A 300 -22.61 -19.70 8.52
C GLN A 300 -23.31 -19.34 7.20
N ALA A 301 -22.67 -18.55 6.35
CA ALA A 301 -23.19 -18.18 5.03
C ALA A 301 -22.93 -19.24 3.94
N LEU A 302 -22.05 -20.21 4.19
CA LEU A 302 -21.66 -21.25 3.23
C LEU A 302 -22.57 -22.49 3.28
N ASP A 303 -22.68 -23.22 2.16
CA ASP A 303 -23.41 -24.48 2.12
C ASP A 303 -22.54 -25.62 2.68
N THR A 304 -23.02 -26.30 3.73
CA THR A 304 -22.23 -27.31 4.44
C THR A 304 -21.78 -28.48 3.56
N SER A 305 -22.55 -28.81 2.50
CA SER A 305 -22.25 -29.93 1.61
C SER A 305 -21.38 -29.53 0.42
N ALA A 306 -21.59 -28.34 -0.15
CA ALA A 306 -20.85 -27.85 -1.30
C ALA A 306 -19.50 -27.23 -0.92
N ASP A 307 -19.39 -26.67 0.30
CA ASP A 307 -18.24 -25.86 0.73
C ASP A 307 -17.44 -26.48 1.89
N ALA A 308 -17.54 -27.80 2.09
CA ALA A 308 -16.91 -28.50 3.22
C ALA A 308 -15.40 -28.16 3.40
N VAL A 309 -14.65 -28.09 2.31
CA VAL A 309 -13.21 -27.74 2.33
C VAL A 309 -13.00 -26.29 2.74
N ARG A 310 -13.82 -25.35 2.23
CA ARG A 310 -13.74 -23.93 2.60
C ARG A 310 -14.05 -23.73 4.08
N ILE A 311 -15.08 -24.40 4.58
CA ILE A 311 -15.49 -24.38 5.99
C ILE A 311 -14.36 -24.92 6.88
N GLU A 312 -13.68 -25.99 6.48
CA GLU A 312 -12.50 -26.51 7.20
C GLU A 312 -11.37 -25.47 7.26
N HIS A 313 -11.04 -24.82 6.13
CA HIS A 313 -10.02 -23.77 6.10
C HIS A 313 -10.39 -22.55 6.95
N LEU A 314 -11.63 -22.09 6.90
CA LEU A 314 -12.12 -20.99 7.74
C LEU A 314 -12.11 -21.37 9.23
N SER A 315 -12.44 -22.61 9.57
CA SER A 315 -12.37 -23.10 10.95
C SER A 315 -10.94 -23.09 11.49
N HIS A 316 -9.96 -23.51 10.68
CA HIS A 316 -8.54 -23.41 11.02
C HIS A 316 -8.06 -21.95 11.11
N ARG A 317 -8.55 -21.07 10.23
CA ARG A 317 -8.28 -19.62 10.26
C ARG A 317 -8.75 -19.01 11.58
N LYS A 318 -9.99 -19.30 11.99
CA LYS A 318 -10.57 -18.87 13.26
C LYS A 318 -9.76 -19.39 14.46
N ALA A 319 -9.41 -20.67 14.47
CA ALA A 319 -8.61 -21.26 15.56
C ALA A 319 -7.21 -20.63 15.66
N THR A 320 -6.60 -20.28 14.53
CA THR A 320 -5.31 -19.58 14.48
C THR A 320 -5.44 -18.16 15.05
N LEU A 321 -6.51 -17.45 14.67
CA LEU A 321 -6.82 -16.12 15.20
C LEU A 321 -7.03 -16.14 16.72
N GLU A 322 -7.83 -17.08 17.23
CA GLU A 322 -8.06 -17.24 18.68
C GLU A 322 -6.76 -17.54 19.43
N ARG A 323 -5.89 -18.38 18.85
CA ARG A 323 -4.57 -18.69 19.42
C ARG A 323 -3.68 -17.46 19.53
N ILE A 324 -3.55 -16.65 18.46
CA ILE A 324 -2.69 -15.46 18.51
C ILE A 324 -3.25 -14.39 19.46
N CYS A 325 -4.57 -14.29 19.62
CA CYS A 325 -5.18 -13.40 20.61
C CYS A 325 -4.77 -13.79 22.03
N GLU A 326 -4.81 -15.08 22.35
CA GLU A 326 -4.37 -15.61 23.64
C GLU A 326 -2.86 -15.44 23.86
N ASP A 327 -2.02 -15.68 22.84
CA ASP A 327 -0.58 -15.45 22.92
C ASP A 327 -0.24 -13.97 23.14
N ALA A 328 -0.96 -13.07 22.47
CA ALA A 328 -0.83 -11.63 22.68
C ALA A 328 -1.20 -11.20 24.11
N LEU A 329 -2.26 -11.78 24.69
CA LEU A 329 -2.62 -11.55 26.10
C LEU A 329 -1.49 -11.98 27.04
N ARG A 330 -0.90 -13.17 26.83
CA ARG A 330 0.21 -13.67 27.67
C ARG A 330 1.42 -12.76 27.61
N LEU A 331 1.77 -12.26 26.43
CA LEU A 331 2.84 -11.27 26.27
C LEU A 331 2.54 -9.98 27.03
N GLY A 332 1.34 -9.42 26.85
CA GLY A 332 0.93 -8.21 27.56
C GLY A 332 0.94 -8.37 29.09
N GLN A 333 0.51 -9.53 29.59
CA GLN A 333 0.55 -9.86 31.02
C GLN A 333 1.99 -9.97 31.53
N ALA A 334 2.87 -10.64 30.78
CA ALA A 334 4.27 -10.85 31.19
C ALA A 334 5.05 -9.54 31.33
N ILE A 335 4.70 -8.51 30.56
CA ILE A 335 5.34 -7.19 30.62
C ILE A 335 4.63 -6.19 31.54
N GLY A 336 3.52 -6.60 32.19
CA GLY A 336 2.71 -5.69 33.02
C GLY A 336 2.17 -4.51 32.21
N LEU A 337 1.61 -4.78 31.03
CA LEU A 337 1.23 -3.76 30.05
C LEU A 337 0.35 -2.66 30.65
N ARG A 338 0.75 -1.40 30.41
CA ARG A 338 -0.02 -0.17 30.64
C ARG A 338 -0.25 0.54 29.30
N GLY A 339 -1.48 0.95 29.02
CA GLY A 339 -1.85 1.58 27.75
C GLY A 339 -2.03 0.57 26.61
N ALA A 340 -1.93 1.06 25.38
CA ALA A 340 -2.13 0.27 24.16
C ALA A 340 -0.80 -0.33 23.66
N SER A 341 -0.87 -1.55 23.11
CA SER A 341 0.22 -2.16 22.35
C SER A 341 -0.37 -3.13 21.32
N THR A 342 0.41 -3.48 20.32
CA THR A 342 0.03 -4.48 19.33
C THR A 342 1.06 -5.58 19.26
N VAL A 343 0.61 -6.82 19.15
CA VAL A 343 1.47 -7.99 18.95
C VAL A 343 1.31 -8.47 17.51
N GLU A 344 2.40 -8.49 16.74
CA GLU A 344 2.39 -8.84 15.31
C GLU A 344 2.84 -10.29 15.09
N PHE A 345 2.22 -10.95 14.11
CA PHE A 345 2.45 -12.33 13.72
C PHE A 345 2.52 -12.48 12.20
N LEU A 346 3.39 -13.38 11.73
CA LEU A 346 3.36 -13.90 10.36
C LEU A 346 2.64 -15.25 10.35
N ILE A 347 1.67 -15.42 9.45
CA ILE A 347 0.92 -16.67 9.30
C ILE A 347 1.21 -17.28 7.92
N ASP A 348 1.78 -18.47 7.91
CA ASP A 348 2.12 -19.17 6.67
C ASP A 348 0.89 -19.81 5.97
N GLU A 349 1.11 -20.48 4.85
CA GLU A 349 0.05 -21.19 4.12
C GLU A 349 -0.48 -22.41 4.89
N GLN A 350 0.32 -22.95 5.81
CA GLN A 350 0.01 -24.07 6.70
C GLN A 350 -0.66 -23.62 8.02
N ARG A 351 -1.04 -22.34 8.13
CA ARG A 351 -1.70 -21.75 9.32
C ARG A 351 -0.86 -21.77 10.60
N GLN A 352 0.45 -21.92 10.47
CA GLN A 352 1.36 -21.71 11.58
C GLN A 352 1.57 -20.21 11.75
N ALA A 353 1.41 -19.74 12.99
CA ALA A 353 1.60 -18.35 13.36
C ALA A 353 2.93 -18.21 14.08
N TYR A 354 3.74 -17.24 13.64
CA TYR A 354 5.05 -16.94 14.21
C TYR A 354 5.03 -15.51 14.73
N PHE A 355 5.33 -15.32 16.01
CA PHE A 355 5.53 -14.00 16.59
C PHE A 355 6.62 -13.25 15.83
N LEU A 356 6.33 -12.00 15.46
CA LEU A 356 7.22 -11.11 14.75
C LEU A 356 7.79 -10.04 15.69
N GLU A 357 6.93 -9.23 16.28
CA GLU A 357 7.31 -8.15 17.19
C GLU A 357 6.15 -7.69 18.06
N VAL A 358 6.45 -6.83 19.05
CA VAL A 358 5.45 -6.02 19.74
C VAL A 358 5.70 -4.58 19.35
N ASN A 359 4.65 -3.86 18.98
CA ASN A 359 4.66 -2.41 18.86
C ASN A 359 4.09 -1.83 20.18
N PRO A 360 4.92 -1.38 21.13
CA PRO A 360 4.48 -0.96 22.46
C PRO A 360 3.90 0.46 22.47
N ARG A 361 2.95 0.72 21.56
CA ARG A 361 2.27 2.00 21.36
C ARG A 361 0.95 1.77 20.62
N ILE A 362 0.18 2.85 20.44
CA ILE A 362 -0.90 2.85 19.47
C ILE A 362 -0.34 2.76 18.04
N GLN A 363 -1.09 2.18 17.12
CA GLN A 363 -0.74 2.08 15.70
C GLN A 363 -1.67 2.96 14.86
N VAL A 364 -1.31 3.20 13.60
CA VAL A 364 -2.10 4.05 12.70
C VAL A 364 -3.48 3.43 12.50
N GLU A 365 -3.46 2.14 12.19
CA GLU A 365 -4.59 1.25 11.92
C GLU A 365 -5.45 0.87 13.13
N HIS A 366 -5.29 1.54 14.28
CA HIS A 366 -6.12 1.27 15.45
C HIS A 366 -7.61 1.59 15.20
N ALA A 367 -7.91 2.49 14.26
CA ALA A 367 -9.26 2.91 13.92
C ALA A 367 -10.13 1.75 13.39
N VAL A 368 -9.56 0.77 12.67
CA VAL A 368 -10.35 -0.42 12.27
C VAL A 368 -10.72 -1.29 13.46
N THR A 369 -9.90 -1.31 14.51
CA THR A 369 -10.24 -1.99 15.77
C THR A 369 -11.36 -1.26 16.50
N GLU A 370 -11.31 0.06 16.60
CA GLU A 370 -12.40 0.86 17.19
C GLU A 370 -13.71 0.72 16.42
N GLY A 371 -13.63 0.60 15.09
CA GLY A 371 -14.79 0.42 14.22
C GLY A 371 -15.61 -0.83 14.56
N VAL A 372 -14.95 -1.94 14.89
CA VAL A 372 -15.62 -3.22 15.17
C VAL A 372 -15.78 -3.53 16.65
N ALA A 373 -14.90 -3.03 17.53
CA ALA A 373 -14.91 -3.38 18.94
C ALA A 373 -16.07 -2.72 19.70
N ARG A 374 -16.70 -3.48 20.59
CA ARG A 374 -17.72 -3.01 21.52
C ARG A 374 -17.39 -3.45 22.93
N VAL A 375 -17.51 -2.55 23.90
CA VAL A 375 -17.42 -2.88 25.33
C VAL A 375 -18.83 -2.75 25.91
N ARG A 376 -19.44 -3.86 26.30
CA ARG A 376 -20.84 -3.92 26.76
C ARG A 376 -21.83 -3.29 25.77
N GLY A 377 -21.57 -3.47 24.47
CA GLY A 377 -22.39 -2.95 23.37
C GLY A 377 -22.10 -1.50 22.97
N GLU A 378 -21.15 -0.81 23.62
CA GLU A 378 -20.78 0.57 23.27
C GLU A 378 -19.45 0.63 22.51
N SER A 379 -19.34 1.57 21.57
CA SER A 379 -18.07 1.87 20.88
C SER A 379 -17.01 2.37 21.87
N ILE A 380 -15.74 2.09 21.55
CA ILE A 380 -14.60 2.44 22.39
C ILE A 380 -13.65 3.40 21.65
N SER A 381 -12.98 4.27 22.40
CA SER A 381 -11.81 5.01 21.92
C SER A 381 -10.58 4.56 22.70
N LEU A 382 -9.62 3.95 22.01
CA LEU A 382 -8.33 3.50 22.53
C LEU A 382 -7.48 4.71 22.94
N VAL A 383 -7.49 5.79 22.16
CA VAL A 383 -6.82 7.05 22.52
C VAL A 383 -7.37 7.59 23.84
N GLU A 384 -8.70 7.65 24.00
CA GLU A 384 -9.31 8.07 25.26
C GLU A 384 -8.90 7.16 26.44
N LEU A 385 -8.93 5.84 26.22
CA LEU A 385 -8.59 4.86 27.24
C LEU A 385 -7.12 4.99 27.67
N GLN A 386 -6.19 5.28 26.75
CA GLN A 386 -4.77 5.54 27.07
C GLN A 386 -4.63 6.70 28.07
N HIS A 387 -5.36 7.79 27.86
CA HIS A 387 -5.31 8.97 28.72
C HIS A 387 -5.92 8.69 30.10
N ARG A 388 -7.07 8.01 30.16
CA ARG A 388 -7.71 7.59 31.42
C ARG A 388 -6.79 6.69 32.26
N VAL A 389 -6.20 5.68 31.65
CA VAL A 389 -5.30 4.75 32.36
C VAL A 389 -4.01 5.45 32.80
N ALA A 390 -3.44 6.34 31.99
CA ALA A 390 -2.27 7.12 32.40
C ALA A 390 -2.57 8.04 33.60
N ALA A 391 -3.79 8.59 33.68
CA ALA A 391 -4.28 9.36 34.81
C ALA A 391 -4.46 8.53 36.09
N GLY A 392 -4.44 7.20 35.99
CA GLY A 392 -4.48 6.25 37.10
C GLY A 392 -5.80 5.48 37.21
N GLU A 393 -6.69 5.59 36.23
CA GLU A 393 -7.90 4.77 36.17
C GLU A 393 -7.58 3.30 35.86
N LYS A 394 -8.39 2.39 36.40
CA LYS A 394 -8.34 0.96 36.10
C LYS A 394 -9.39 0.60 35.05
N LEU A 395 -9.15 -0.48 34.30
CA LEU A 395 -10.15 -1.03 33.39
C LEU A 395 -11.35 -1.53 34.22
N ASN A 396 -12.54 -0.98 33.94
CA ASN A 396 -13.79 -1.37 34.60
C ASN A 396 -14.54 -2.49 33.88
N PHE A 397 -13.85 -3.19 32.96
CA PHE A 397 -14.35 -4.30 32.14
C PHE A 397 -13.30 -5.40 32.00
N ARG A 398 -13.73 -6.60 31.58
CA ARG A 398 -12.89 -7.79 31.37
C ARG A 398 -13.07 -8.34 29.95
N GLN A 399 -12.25 -9.30 29.54
CA GLN A 399 -12.34 -9.88 28.18
C GLN A 399 -13.75 -10.30 27.74
N PRO A 400 -14.60 -10.92 28.60
CA PRO A 400 -15.97 -11.29 28.22
C PRO A 400 -16.93 -10.10 28.00
N ASP A 401 -16.59 -8.90 28.47
CA ASP A 401 -17.36 -7.68 28.20
C ASP A 401 -17.09 -7.12 26.79
N ILE A 402 -16.08 -7.65 26.08
CA ILE A 402 -15.63 -7.15 24.77
C ILE A 402 -16.20 -8.06 23.68
N THR A 403 -16.94 -7.46 22.75
CA THR A 403 -17.41 -8.11 21.53
C THR A 403 -16.87 -7.39 20.30
N CYS A 404 -16.97 -8.01 19.13
CA CYS A 404 -16.66 -7.40 17.84
C CYS A 404 -17.82 -7.62 16.88
N GLU A 405 -18.21 -6.57 16.17
CA GLU A 405 -19.38 -6.52 15.28
C GLU A 405 -19.03 -5.81 13.97
N GLY A 406 -19.56 -6.31 12.85
CA GLY A 406 -19.39 -5.70 11.54
C GLY A 406 -18.02 -5.97 10.91
N ASP A 407 -17.55 -5.02 10.13
CA ASP A 407 -16.24 -5.01 9.48
C ASP A 407 -15.72 -3.56 9.40
N ALA A 408 -14.41 -3.40 9.23
CA ALA A 408 -13.80 -2.10 9.03
C ALA A 408 -12.57 -2.19 8.13
N ILE A 409 -12.40 -1.20 7.26
CA ILE A 409 -11.27 -1.09 6.33
C ILE A 409 -10.67 0.31 6.49
N GLU A 410 -9.35 0.35 6.67
CA GLU A 410 -8.55 1.57 6.59
C GLU A 410 -7.71 1.54 5.31
N VAL A 411 -7.62 2.70 4.67
CA VAL A 411 -6.78 2.95 3.50
C VAL A 411 -5.87 4.12 3.80
N ARG A 412 -4.57 3.91 3.61
CA ARG A 412 -3.56 4.97 3.62
C ARG A 412 -3.36 5.51 2.22
N LEU A 413 -3.78 6.75 2.00
CA LEU A 413 -3.43 7.46 0.77
C LEU A 413 -2.05 8.09 0.94
N ASN A 414 -1.12 7.64 0.10
CA ASN A 414 0.30 7.97 0.14
C ASN A 414 0.74 8.59 -1.18
N ALA A 415 1.69 9.52 -1.11
CA ALA A 415 2.35 10.11 -2.27
C ALA A 415 3.35 9.12 -2.87
N TRP A 416 2.84 8.14 -3.61
CA TRP A 416 3.58 7.01 -4.18
C TRP A 416 3.37 6.93 -5.71
N HIS A 417 4.31 6.31 -6.42
CA HIS A 417 4.11 5.93 -7.83
C HIS A 417 3.29 4.63 -7.95
N GLU A 418 3.03 4.20 -9.20
CA GLU A 418 2.37 2.91 -9.53
C GLU A 418 3.11 1.69 -8.97
N ASP A 419 4.43 1.80 -8.72
CA ASP A 419 5.25 0.76 -8.11
C ASP A 419 5.19 0.74 -6.57
N LEU A 420 4.30 1.56 -5.98
CA LEU A 420 4.08 1.70 -4.53
C LEU A 420 5.31 2.20 -3.75
N ASN A 421 6.29 2.82 -4.42
CA ASN A 421 7.40 3.52 -3.79
C ASN A 421 7.10 5.01 -3.58
N PRO A 422 7.64 5.62 -2.51
CA PRO A 422 7.44 7.03 -2.22
C PRO A 422 8.03 7.96 -3.27
N VAL A 423 7.28 9.02 -3.58
CA VAL A 423 7.75 10.13 -4.44
C VAL A 423 8.46 11.20 -3.59
N LEU A 424 9.20 12.09 -4.22
CA LEU A 424 9.96 13.17 -3.56
C LEU A 424 9.08 14.29 -2.94
N GLY A 425 7.77 14.07 -2.84
CA GLY A 425 6.79 15.10 -2.47
C GLY A 425 6.56 16.13 -3.58
N GLY A 426 5.67 17.09 -3.32
CA GLY A 426 5.25 18.07 -4.31
C GLY A 426 4.11 18.96 -3.84
N GLY A 427 3.90 20.07 -4.55
CA GLY A 427 2.74 20.93 -4.33
C GLY A 427 1.47 20.24 -4.77
N VAL A 428 0.35 20.53 -4.14
CA VAL A 428 -0.97 20.00 -4.48
C VAL A 428 -1.78 21.15 -5.07
N HIS A 429 -1.97 21.15 -6.39
CA HIS A 429 -2.72 22.13 -7.15
C HIS A 429 -4.22 21.98 -6.98
N GLN A 430 -4.70 20.75 -6.82
CA GLN A 430 -6.08 20.44 -6.48
C GLN A 430 -6.14 19.36 -5.41
N LEU A 431 -7.03 19.52 -4.44
CA LEU A 431 -7.44 18.50 -3.48
C LEU A 431 -8.88 18.82 -3.13
N ARG A 432 -9.82 17.95 -3.50
CA ARG A 432 -11.19 18.05 -3.00
C ARG A 432 -11.68 16.69 -2.55
N PHE A 433 -12.41 16.69 -1.47
CA PHE A 433 -13.19 15.54 -1.05
C PHE A 433 -14.64 15.93 -1.27
N HIS A 434 -15.38 15.12 -2.03
CA HIS A 434 -16.80 15.33 -2.27
C HIS A 434 -17.62 14.85 -1.06
N VAL A 435 -17.43 15.52 0.09
CA VAL A 435 -18.01 15.12 1.38
C VAL A 435 -19.54 15.11 1.32
N GLU A 436 -20.14 15.92 0.45
CA GLU A 436 -21.58 15.90 0.16
C GLU A 436 -22.07 14.54 -0.36
N GLN A 437 -21.22 13.80 -1.08
CA GLN A 437 -21.55 12.46 -1.59
C GLN A 437 -21.46 11.38 -0.50
N TRP A 438 -20.99 11.72 0.69
CA TRP A 438 -20.80 10.80 1.81
C TRP A 438 -21.83 11.01 2.92
N ALA A 439 -22.90 11.78 2.67
CA ALA A 439 -23.91 12.08 3.67
C ALA A 439 -24.51 10.81 4.31
N GLU A 440 -24.70 9.75 3.52
CA GLU A 440 -25.23 8.46 3.97
C GLU A 440 -24.20 7.61 4.75
N LEU A 441 -22.91 7.95 4.64
CA LEU A 441 -21.80 7.27 5.32
C LEU A 441 -21.30 8.04 6.54
N ARG A 442 -21.90 9.18 6.90
CA ARG A 442 -21.36 10.09 7.94
C ARG A 442 -20.98 9.41 9.25
N ASP A 443 -21.80 8.46 9.70
CA ASP A 443 -21.58 7.75 10.99
C ASP A 443 -20.64 6.54 10.86
N ARG A 444 -20.23 6.21 9.63
CA ARG A 444 -19.47 5.01 9.25
C ARG A 444 -18.15 5.32 8.54
N LEU A 445 -17.93 6.57 8.12
CA LEU A 445 -16.77 7.06 7.40
C LEU A 445 -16.00 8.04 8.28
N ARG A 446 -14.72 7.76 8.49
CA ARG A 446 -13.75 8.67 9.09
C ARG A 446 -12.69 9.01 8.03
N VAL A 447 -12.43 10.30 7.86
CA VAL A 447 -11.43 10.81 6.92
C VAL A 447 -10.45 11.70 7.66
N ASP A 448 -9.25 11.18 7.89
CA ASP A 448 -8.16 11.94 8.49
C ASP A 448 -7.21 12.43 7.42
N ALA A 449 -7.64 13.49 6.74
CA ALA A 449 -6.82 14.26 5.78
C ALA A 449 -6.55 15.68 6.29
N SER A 450 -6.73 15.89 7.59
CA SER A 450 -6.71 17.19 8.29
C SER A 450 -5.40 17.95 8.08
N GLY A 451 -4.29 17.23 7.91
CA GLY A 451 -2.99 17.79 7.57
C GLY A 451 -2.96 18.52 6.23
N LEU A 452 -3.68 18.04 5.20
CA LEU A 452 -3.67 18.60 3.83
C LEU A 452 -4.89 19.49 3.52
N ILE A 453 -6.12 19.05 3.84
CA ILE A 453 -7.38 19.75 3.47
C ILE A 453 -7.42 21.18 4.00
N GLN A 454 -6.78 21.41 5.14
CA GLN A 454 -6.81 22.70 5.83
C GLN A 454 -5.78 23.70 5.26
N ARG A 455 -5.03 23.32 4.22
CA ARG A 455 -4.02 24.18 3.59
C ARG A 455 -4.59 24.91 2.39
N ARG A 456 -4.40 26.23 2.35
CA ARG A 456 -4.76 27.06 1.18
C ARG A 456 -3.99 26.67 -0.08
N THR A 457 -2.77 26.16 0.10
CA THR A 457 -1.91 25.55 -0.94
C THR A 457 -1.31 24.28 -0.35
N PRO A 458 -1.96 23.11 -0.49
CA PRO A 458 -1.46 21.88 0.09
C PRO A 458 -0.11 21.48 -0.55
N TRP A 459 0.74 20.81 0.22
CA TRP A 459 2.08 20.39 -0.20
C TRP A 459 2.48 19.14 0.58
N ILE A 460 3.03 18.14 -0.09
CA ILE A 460 3.55 16.93 0.52
C ILE A 460 5.06 17.08 0.66
N VAL A 461 5.54 17.08 1.90
CA VAL A 461 6.97 17.28 2.20
C VAL A 461 7.70 15.93 2.18
N PRO A 462 8.93 15.85 1.62
CA PRO A 462 9.71 14.61 1.63
C PRO A 462 10.30 14.27 3.02
N SER A 463 10.26 15.20 3.98
CA SER A 463 10.88 15.05 5.30
C SER A 463 10.19 14.05 6.22
N TYR A 464 8.96 13.66 5.90
CA TYR A 464 8.13 12.77 6.70
C TYR A 464 7.54 11.67 5.82
N ASP A 465 6.82 10.75 6.46
CA ASP A 465 6.14 9.67 5.76
C ASP A 465 5.20 10.20 4.65
N ALA A 466 5.07 9.43 3.57
CA ALA A 466 4.34 9.82 2.37
C ALA A 466 2.79 9.83 2.56
N ASN A 467 2.29 9.33 3.69
CA ASN A 467 0.88 9.35 4.05
C ASN A 467 0.38 10.77 4.21
N PHE A 468 -0.76 11.00 3.56
CA PHE A 468 -1.36 12.32 3.54
C PHE A 468 -2.86 12.29 3.86
N ALA A 469 -3.49 11.13 3.82
CA ALA A 469 -4.84 10.89 4.29
C ALA A 469 -5.02 9.45 4.77
N LEU A 470 -5.86 9.29 5.79
CA LEU A 470 -6.43 7.99 6.18
C LEU A 470 -7.93 8.01 5.87
N ILE A 471 -8.42 6.97 5.20
CA ILE A 471 -9.83 6.77 4.91
C ILE A 471 -10.26 5.49 5.60
N ILE A 472 -11.16 5.59 6.57
CA ILE A 472 -11.64 4.46 7.35
C ILE A 472 -13.15 4.33 7.15
N VAL A 473 -13.58 3.15 6.74
CA VAL A 473 -15.00 2.82 6.58
C VAL A 473 -15.35 1.63 7.45
N THR A 474 -16.46 1.71 8.17
CA THR A 474 -17.05 0.61 8.93
C THR A 474 -18.36 0.17 8.29
N GLY A 475 -18.64 -1.13 8.24
CA GLY A 475 -19.87 -1.67 7.68
C GLY A 475 -20.33 -2.92 8.42
N LYS A 476 -21.43 -3.54 7.97
CA LYS A 476 -21.96 -4.76 8.63
C LYS A 476 -21.32 -6.04 8.10
N SER A 477 -20.72 -5.99 6.92
CA SER A 477 -20.06 -7.11 6.24
C SER A 477 -18.87 -6.61 5.41
N ARG A 478 -17.98 -7.54 5.03
CA ARG A 478 -16.82 -7.23 4.18
C ARG A 478 -17.20 -6.61 2.84
N HIS A 479 -18.17 -7.18 2.13
CA HIS A 479 -18.60 -6.67 0.83
C HIS A 479 -19.26 -5.29 0.91
N GLU A 480 -20.11 -5.05 1.91
CA GLU A 480 -20.71 -3.72 2.14
C GLU A 480 -19.62 -2.67 2.41
N THR A 481 -18.67 -2.99 3.28
CA THR A 481 -17.57 -2.09 3.65
C THR A 481 -16.66 -1.80 2.44
N LEU A 482 -16.42 -2.81 1.59
CA LEU A 482 -15.69 -2.65 0.33
C LEU A 482 -16.43 -1.76 -0.68
N ASP A 483 -17.75 -1.92 -0.82
CA ASP A 483 -18.56 -1.06 -1.70
C ASP A 483 -18.52 0.40 -1.23
N ASP A 484 -18.70 0.62 0.08
CA ASP A 484 -18.69 1.93 0.70
C ASP A 484 -17.31 2.62 0.59
N ILE A 485 -16.20 1.91 0.82
CA ILE A 485 -14.85 2.49 0.69
C ILE A 485 -14.48 2.73 -0.79
N LEU A 486 -14.86 1.84 -1.71
CA LEU A 486 -14.65 2.07 -3.15
C LEU A 486 -15.43 3.30 -3.63
N ASN A 487 -16.68 3.47 -3.19
CA ASN A 487 -17.46 4.66 -3.49
C ASN A 487 -16.82 5.93 -2.89
N THR A 488 -16.28 5.84 -1.68
CA THR A 488 -15.58 6.94 -1.02
C THR A 488 -14.33 7.35 -1.81
N LEU A 489 -13.49 6.39 -2.18
CA LEU A 489 -12.22 6.64 -2.89
C LEU A 489 -12.41 7.20 -4.30
N ARG A 490 -13.45 6.77 -5.03
CA ARG A 490 -13.81 7.34 -6.35
C ARG A 490 -14.20 8.82 -6.28
N ASN A 491 -14.63 9.28 -5.10
CA ASN A 491 -15.07 10.63 -4.82
C ASN A 491 -13.98 11.51 -4.16
N VAL A 492 -12.74 11.03 -4.14
CA VAL A 492 -11.54 11.82 -3.83
C VAL A 492 -11.08 12.51 -5.12
N LEU A 493 -11.26 13.83 -5.22
CA LEU A 493 -10.80 14.61 -6.37
C LEU A 493 -9.27 14.72 -6.35
N CYS A 494 -8.70 14.27 -7.47
CA CYS A 494 -7.33 14.39 -7.96
C CYS A 494 -6.37 15.23 -7.09
N ILE A 495 -5.30 14.60 -6.61
CA ILE A 495 -4.11 15.28 -6.10
C ILE A 495 -3.18 15.48 -7.28
N GLU A 496 -3.31 16.62 -7.93
CA GLU A 496 -2.40 17.03 -8.99
C GLU A 496 -1.31 17.88 -8.38
N GLY A 497 -0.04 17.58 -8.68
CA GLY A 497 1.06 18.40 -8.24
C GLY A 497 2.00 18.84 -9.34
N ASN A 498 3.26 19.06 -8.97
CA ASN A 498 4.32 19.07 -9.97
C ASN A 498 4.31 17.75 -10.77
N ILE A 499 5.05 17.73 -11.87
CA ILE A 499 5.13 16.61 -12.82
C ILE A 499 5.29 15.22 -12.18
N GLU A 500 5.87 15.14 -10.97
CA GLU A 500 6.22 13.90 -10.27
C GLU A 500 5.24 13.50 -9.15
N LEU A 501 4.28 14.34 -8.77
CA LEU A 501 3.39 14.02 -7.65
C LEU A 501 2.30 13.04 -8.10
N ASN A 502 2.54 11.75 -7.83
CA ASN A 502 1.56 10.68 -7.94
C ASN A 502 1.06 10.25 -6.56
N THR A 503 -0.04 9.50 -6.55
CA THR A 503 -0.59 8.88 -5.35
C THR A 503 -0.89 7.41 -5.60
N ASN A 504 -0.92 6.61 -4.53
CA ASN A 504 -1.35 5.21 -4.59
C ASN A 504 -2.87 5.03 -4.78
N LEU A 505 -3.64 6.10 -5.04
CA LEU A 505 -5.11 6.03 -5.12
C LEU A 505 -5.59 5.00 -6.15
N GLN A 506 -5.05 5.02 -7.37
CA GLN A 506 -5.50 4.12 -8.43
C GLN A 506 -5.09 2.65 -8.18
N PRO A 507 -3.84 2.34 -7.78
CA PRO A 507 -3.50 1.00 -7.31
C PRO A 507 -4.40 0.49 -6.19
N VAL A 508 -4.70 1.34 -5.19
CA VAL A 508 -5.55 0.97 -4.05
C VAL A 508 -6.98 0.69 -4.48
N ILE A 509 -7.60 1.55 -5.31
CA ILE A 509 -8.94 1.30 -5.86
C ILE A 509 -8.96 -0.03 -6.62
N GLY A 510 -7.91 -0.31 -7.40
CA GLY A 510 -7.78 -1.55 -8.16
C GLY A 510 -7.70 -2.79 -7.27
N MET A 511 -6.82 -2.78 -6.26
CA MET A 511 -6.69 -3.89 -5.30
C MET A 511 -7.96 -4.11 -4.47
N LEU A 512 -8.66 -3.04 -4.05
CA LEU A 512 -9.94 -3.16 -3.36
C LEU A 512 -11.06 -3.65 -4.29
N THR A 513 -11.02 -3.28 -5.57
CA THR A 513 -11.94 -3.80 -6.59
C THR A 513 -11.70 -5.30 -6.80
N LEU A 514 -10.44 -5.74 -6.85
CA LEU A 514 -10.08 -7.16 -6.89
C LEU A 514 -10.59 -7.89 -5.64
N MET A 515 -10.41 -7.31 -4.45
CA MET A 515 -10.96 -7.87 -3.21
C MET A 515 -12.48 -8.02 -3.26
N ARG A 516 -13.17 -6.99 -3.76
CA ARG A 516 -14.62 -6.99 -3.92
C ARG A 516 -15.14 -7.98 -4.97
N ALA A 517 -14.31 -8.31 -5.95
CA ALA A 517 -14.60 -9.29 -6.99
C ALA A 517 -14.59 -10.74 -6.49
N LEU A 518 -14.04 -10.96 -5.30
CA LEU A 518 -13.73 -12.26 -4.76
C LEU A 518 -14.63 -12.60 -3.55
N PRO A 519 -14.82 -13.89 -3.24
CA PRO A 519 -15.46 -14.31 -2.00
C PRO A 519 -14.84 -13.62 -0.77
N PRO A 520 -15.62 -13.16 0.22
CA PRO A 520 -15.12 -12.43 1.40
C PRO A 520 -13.98 -13.14 2.15
N GLU A 521 -14.01 -14.47 2.16
CA GLU A 521 -13.07 -15.33 2.87
C GLU A 521 -11.71 -15.47 2.17
N THR A 522 -11.55 -14.91 0.96
CA THR A 522 -10.32 -14.98 0.17
C THR A 522 -9.13 -14.36 0.91
N GLU A 523 -7.98 -15.01 0.83
CA GLU A 523 -6.74 -14.57 1.47
C GLU A 523 -5.87 -13.73 0.55
N PHE A 524 -5.69 -12.47 0.94
CA PHE A 524 -4.74 -11.57 0.34
C PHE A 524 -3.48 -11.55 1.20
N ARG A 525 -2.42 -12.15 0.68
CA ARG A 525 -1.11 -12.27 1.36
C ARG A 525 -0.21 -11.09 1.05
N THR A 526 0.91 -10.99 1.75
CA THR A 526 1.91 -9.90 1.61
C THR A 526 2.47 -9.69 0.21
N ASP A 527 2.29 -10.65 -0.69
CA ASP A 527 2.69 -10.57 -2.08
C ASP A 527 1.59 -10.14 -3.04
N THR A 528 0.37 -9.89 -2.55
CA THR A 528 -0.76 -9.44 -3.39
C THR A 528 -0.43 -8.12 -4.10
N SER A 529 0.25 -7.20 -3.41
CA SER A 529 0.66 -5.92 -3.98
C SER A 529 1.72 -6.11 -5.08
N LEU A 530 2.62 -7.07 -4.91
CA LEU A 530 3.59 -7.46 -5.94
C LEU A 530 2.90 -8.08 -7.16
N LEU A 531 1.89 -8.92 -6.94
CA LEU A 531 1.08 -9.50 -8.01
C LEU A 531 0.32 -8.40 -8.79
N TRP A 532 -0.24 -7.41 -8.09
CA TRP A 532 -0.84 -6.24 -8.72
C TRP A 532 0.16 -5.51 -9.62
N MET A 533 1.32 -5.16 -9.07
CA MET A 533 2.40 -4.50 -9.81
C MET A 533 2.84 -5.29 -11.04
N ALA A 534 2.94 -6.61 -10.93
CA ALA A 534 3.30 -7.48 -12.05
C ALA A 534 2.30 -7.36 -13.21
N MET A 535 1.01 -7.41 -12.91
CA MET A 535 -0.04 -7.24 -13.92
C MET A 535 0.01 -5.86 -14.57
N VAL A 536 0.16 -4.80 -13.77
CA VAL A 536 0.26 -3.42 -14.26
C VAL A 536 1.50 -3.24 -15.15
N ALA A 537 2.63 -3.85 -14.78
CA ALA A 537 3.87 -3.79 -15.55
C ALA A 537 3.74 -4.51 -16.89
N VAL A 538 3.16 -5.72 -16.92
CA VAL A 538 2.87 -6.46 -18.16
C VAL A 538 1.96 -5.65 -19.07
N LEU A 539 0.96 -4.96 -18.54
CA LEU A 539 0.13 -4.06 -19.35
C LEU A 539 0.94 -2.89 -19.92
N THR A 540 1.70 -2.21 -19.05
CA THR A 540 2.48 -1.02 -19.43
C THR A 540 3.49 -1.33 -20.54
N ASP A 541 4.13 -2.49 -20.46
CA ASP A 541 5.10 -2.98 -21.44
C ASP A 541 4.54 -3.15 -22.86
N GLN A 542 3.24 -3.45 -22.96
CA GLN A 542 2.59 -3.75 -24.24
C GLN A 542 1.99 -2.51 -24.93
N GLN A 543 2.27 -1.31 -24.41
CA GLN A 543 1.77 -0.05 -24.94
C GLN A 543 2.10 0.13 -26.42
N ASP A 544 3.38 -0.01 -26.81
CA ASP A 544 3.83 0.20 -28.19
C ASP A 544 3.21 -0.81 -29.16
N LEU A 545 3.05 -2.06 -28.72
CA LEU A 545 2.35 -3.08 -29.48
C LEU A 545 0.92 -2.62 -29.79
N VAL A 546 0.17 -2.17 -28.79
CA VAL A 546 -1.22 -1.74 -28.98
C VAL A 546 -1.30 -0.47 -29.83
N ILE A 547 -0.46 0.54 -29.54
CA ILE A 547 -0.45 1.81 -30.27
C ILE A 547 -0.08 1.62 -31.74
N SER A 548 0.84 0.70 -32.06
CA SER A 548 1.21 0.39 -33.46
C SER A 548 0.06 -0.15 -34.31
N HIS A 549 -0.98 -0.69 -33.67
CA HIS A 549 -2.19 -1.20 -34.31
C HIS A 549 -3.31 -0.15 -34.44
N MET A 550 -3.04 1.11 -34.08
CA MET A 550 -4.01 2.20 -34.23
C MET A 550 -4.36 2.40 -35.72
N PRO A 551 -5.63 2.20 -36.11
CA PRO A 551 -5.99 2.31 -37.52
C PRO A 551 -5.97 3.78 -37.98
N SER A 552 -5.57 4.02 -39.22
CA SER A 552 -5.76 5.33 -39.86
C SER A 552 -7.24 5.49 -40.20
N PHE A 553 -7.95 6.35 -39.47
CA PHE A 553 -9.38 6.57 -39.73
C PHE A 553 -9.56 7.60 -40.87
N PRO A 554 -10.02 7.19 -42.07
CA PRO A 554 -10.28 8.15 -43.14
C PRO A 554 -11.49 9.00 -42.79
N ARG A 555 -11.45 10.30 -43.11
CA ARG A 555 -12.64 11.17 -43.05
C ARG A 555 -13.70 10.62 -44.01
N ARG A 556 -14.74 9.97 -43.50
CA ARG A 556 -15.90 9.57 -44.30
C ARG A 556 -16.95 10.69 -44.33
N PRO A 557 -17.60 10.96 -45.47
CA PRO A 557 -18.78 11.82 -45.51
C PRO A 557 -19.97 11.10 -44.85
N GLY A 558 -20.47 11.64 -43.75
CA GLY A 558 -21.65 11.21 -43.00
C GLY A 558 -22.14 12.37 -42.12
N ALA A 559 -23.26 12.21 -41.42
CA ALA A 559 -23.78 13.26 -40.52
C ALA A 559 -22.89 13.49 -39.29
N TYR A 560 -22.01 12.53 -38.96
CA TYR A 560 -21.09 12.56 -37.81
C TYR A 560 -19.62 12.42 -38.25
N ASP A 561 -18.73 13.18 -37.59
CA ASP A 561 -17.30 13.23 -37.90
C ASP A 561 -16.58 11.96 -37.41
N THR A 562 -16.42 10.97 -38.28
CA THR A 562 -15.62 9.75 -38.03
C THR A 562 -14.19 10.02 -37.55
N ALA A 563 -13.63 11.20 -37.80
CA ALA A 563 -12.32 11.59 -37.26
C ALA A 563 -12.36 11.96 -35.77
N ARG A 564 -13.53 12.27 -35.18
CA ARG A 564 -13.69 12.48 -33.73
C ARG A 564 -13.66 11.16 -32.97
N LEU A 565 -14.42 10.17 -33.43
CA LEU A 565 -14.41 8.82 -32.86
C LEU A 565 -12.99 8.21 -32.88
N ALA A 566 -12.28 8.41 -33.99
CA ALA A 566 -10.88 8.06 -34.11
C ALA A 566 -9.98 8.66 -33.02
N ARG A 567 -10.14 9.97 -32.77
CA ARG A 567 -9.40 10.68 -31.72
C ARG A 567 -9.79 10.20 -30.34
N LEU A 568 -11.07 9.94 -30.08
CA LEU A 568 -11.53 9.40 -28.81
C LEU A 568 -10.90 8.02 -28.56
N ILE A 569 -10.96 7.10 -29.54
CA ILE A 569 -10.32 5.78 -29.41
C ILE A 569 -8.82 5.92 -29.12
N GLN A 570 -8.14 6.77 -29.89
CA GLN A 570 -6.71 7.01 -29.71
C GLN A 570 -6.41 7.55 -28.32
N HIS A 571 -7.04 8.66 -27.93
CA HIS A 571 -6.82 9.31 -26.66
C HIS A 571 -7.17 8.39 -25.49
N THR A 572 -8.26 7.61 -25.58
CA THR A 572 -8.65 6.67 -24.53
C THR A 572 -7.64 5.55 -24.36
N ILE A 573 -7.15 4.96 -25.46
CA ILE A 573 -6.13 3.91 -25.40
C ILE A 573 -4.82 4.47 -24.83
N GLU A 574 -4.35 5.61 -25.35
CA GLU A 574 -3.15 6.30 -24.87
C GLU A 574 -3.26 6.68 -23.38
N ALA A 575 -4.41 7.21 -22.96
CA ALA A 575 -4.67 7.56 -21.57
C ALA A 575 -4.76 6.32 -20.66
N GLY A 576 -5.28 5.20 -21.18
CA GLY A 576 -5.32 3.92 -20.47
C GLY A 576 -3.92 3.42 -20.11
N PHE A 577 -2.98 3.47 -21.06
CA PHE A 577 -1.57 3.13 -20.78
C PHE A 577 -0.85 4.16 -19.92
N THR A 578 -1.31 5.40 -19.92
CA THR A 578 -0.82 6.43 -18.97
C THR A 578 -1.36 6.20 -17.55
N ASN A 579 -2.45 5.43 -17.39
CA ASN A 579 -3.09 5.11 -16.11
C ASN A 579 -3.32 3.59 -16.00
N PRO A 580 -2.25 2.77 -15.99
CA PRO A 580 -2.36 1.33 -16.18
C PRO A 580 -3.12 0.63 -15.03
N SER A 581 -3.06 1.14 -13.79
CA SER A 581 -3.91 0.63 -12.71
C SER A 581 -5.41 0.88 -12.94
N ARG A 582 -5.80 2.02 -13.54
CA ARG A 582 -7.21 2.29 -13.88
C ARG A 582 -7.69 1.39 -15.01
N LEU A 583 -6.84 1.18 -16.01
CA LEU A 583 -7.11 0.26 -17.11
C LEU A 583 -7.33 -1.18 -16.61
N LEU A 584 -6.45 -1.67 -15.72
CA LEU A 584 -6.62 -2.99 -15.10
C LEU A 584 -7.87 -3.05 -14.21
N THR A 585 -8.16 -1.98 -13.47
CA THR A 585 -9.37 -1.88 -12.63
C THR A 585 -10.65 -1.98 -13.47
N TYR A 586 -10.71 -1.25 -14.59
CA TYR A 586 -11.81 -1.34 -15.56
C TYR A 586 -11.99 -2.79 -16.03
N TYR A 587 -10.89 -3.45 -16.37
CA TYR A 587 -10.90 -4.83 -16.83
C TYR A 587 -11.43 -5.81 -15.77
N ILE A 588 -11.06 -5.65 -14.50
CA ILE A 588 -11.61 -6.43 -13.38
C ILE A 588 -13.12 -6.23 -13.25
N LYS A 589 -13.60 -4.97 -13.22
CA LYS A 589 -15.04 -4.66 -13.14
C LYS A 589 -15.80 -5.31 -14.29
N ARG A 590 -15.22 -5.29 -15.49
CA ARG A 590 -15.84 -5.88 -16.68
C ARG A 590 -15.96 -7.39 -16.56
N LEU A 591 -14.90 -8.05 -16.11
CA LEU A 591 -14.91 -9.48 -15.83
C LEU A 591 -15.95 -9.87 -14.78
N MET A 592 -16.12 -9.06 -13.74
CA MET A 592 -17.16 -9.26 -12.74
C MET A 592 -18.56 -9.17 -13.35
N TYR A 593 -18.84 -8.09 -14.08
CA TYR A 593 -20.13 -7.90 -14.73
C TYR A 593 -20.48 -9.08 -15.64
N LEU A 594 -19.52 -9.57 -16.44
CA LEU A 594 -19.73 -10.70 -17.35
C LEU A 594 -20.04 -12.04 -16.63
N ARG A 595 -19.79 -12.14 -15.32
CA ARG A 595 -20.19 -13.32 -14.51
C ARG A 595 -21.64 -13.26 -14.06
N GLU A 596 -22.32 -12.12 -14.17
CA GLU A 596 -23.71 -11.99 -13.77
C GLU A 596 -24.64 -12.71 -14.76
N PRO A 597 -25.63 -13.50 -14.28
CA PRO A 597 -26.58 -14.15 -15.17
C PRO A 597 -27.34 -13.14 -16.04
N GLY A 598 -27.26 -13.29 -17.36
CA GLY A 598 -27.91 -12.37 -18.31
C GLY A 598 -27.09 -11.12 -18.65
N ALA A 599 -25.84 -11.02 -18.16
CA ALA A 599 -24.93 -9.95 -18.56
C ALA A 599 -24.65 -9.95 -20.06
N ARG A 600 -24.67 -8.76 -20.66
CA ARG A 600 -24.48 -8.57 -22.10
C ARG A 600 -22.99 -8.37 -22.46
N PRO A 601 -22.46 -9.06 -23.49
CA PRO A 601 -21.15 -8.71 -24.06
C PRO A 601 -21.13 -7.29 -24.66
N LEU A 602 -20.01 -6.57 -24.57
CA LEU A 602 -19.88 -5.23 -25.15
C LEU A 602 -19.18 -5.32 -26.51
N SER A 603 -19.56 -4.51 -27.47
CA SER A 603 -18.69 -4.30 -28.63
C SER A 603 -17.37 -3.61 -28.24
N ALA A 604 -16.35 -3.73 -29.10
CA ALA A 604 -15.07 -3.05 -28.93
C ALA A 604 -15.21 -1.52 -28.69
N ILE A 605 -16.15 -0.86 -29.36
CA ILE A 605 -16.36 0.59 -29.24
C ILE A 605 -17.08 0.96 -27.94
N GLU A 606 -18.03 0.15 -27.48
CA GLU A 606 -18.65 0.36 -26.16
C GLU A 606 -17.62 0.23 -25.04
N ALA A 607 -16.71 -0.75 -25.16
CA ALA A 607 -15.64 -0.93 -24.18
C ALA A 607 -14.73 0.31 -24.13
N VAL A 608 -14.37 0.88 -25.28
CA VAL A 608 -13.63 2.16 -25.33
C VAL A 608 -14.42 3.29 -24.73
N TRP A 609 -15.73 3.36 -24.97
CA TRP A 609 -16.57 4.42 -24.42
C TRP A 609 -16.62 4.37 -22.89
N GLN A 610 -16.92 3.20 -22.34
CA GLN A 610 -16.93 2.99 -20.89
C GLN A 610 -15.55 3.20 -20.27
N LEU A 611 -14.47 2.79 -20.96
CA LEU A 611 -13.11 3.05 -20.51
C LEU A 611 -12.81 4.56 -20.53
N ALA A 612 -13.29 5.31 -21.53
CA ALA A 612 -13.14 6.76 -21.58
C ALA A 612 -13.82 7.44 -20.39
N GLU A 613 -15.01 6.96 -20.00
CA GLU A 613 -15.71 7.40 -18.79
C GLU A 613 -14.93 7.06 -17.51
N GLU A 614 -14.44 5.81 -17.39
CA GLU A 614 -13.64 5.35 -16.24
C GLU A 614 -12.35 6.16 -16.09
N LEU A 615 -11.69 6.48 -17.21
CA LEU A 615 -10.49 7.31 -17.25
C LEU A 615 -10.79 8.81 -17.13
N SER A 616 -12.07 9.20 -17.15
CA SER A 616 -12.52 10.59 -17.10
C SER A 616 -11.95 11.44 -18.24
N ILE A 617 -11.89 10.87 -19.45
CA ILE A 617 -11.43 11.56 -20.66
C ILE A 617 -12.38 12.72 -20.97
N PRO A 618 -11.87 13.96 -21.17
CA PRO A 618 -12.71 15.08 -21.58
C PRO A 618 -13.35 14.80 -22.94
N MET A 619 -14.66 14.67 -22.97
CA MET A 619 -15.45 14.50 -24.18
C MET A 619 -16.20 15.80 -24.51
N HIS A 620 -16.28 16.14 -25.79
CA HIS A 620 -17.13 17.23 -26.28
C HIS A 620 -18.62 16.87 -26.13
N GLU A 621 -19.50 17.88 -26.06
CA GLU A 621 -20.95 17.68 -25.93
C GLU A 621 -21.54 16.76 -27.02
N GLU A 622 -21.07 16.93 -28.26
CA GLU A 622 -21.47 16.08 -29.39
C GLU A 622 -20.97 14.63 -29.26
N GLU A 623 -19.82 14.40 -28.61
CA GLU A 623 -19.32 13.06 -28.31
C GLU A 623 -20.19 12.42 -27.23
N GLN A 624 -20.47 13.13 -26.13
CA GLN A 624 -21.37 12.65 -25.07
C GLN A 624 -22.75 12.25 -25.61
N GLN A 625 -23.36 13.11 -26.44
CA GLN A 625 -24.63 12.82 -27.11
C GLN A 625 -24.54 11.56 -27.99
N LEU A 626 -23.43 11.38 -28.71
CA LEU A 626 -23.21 10.18 -29.51
C LEU A 626 -23.14 8.92 -28.65
N GLY A 627 -22.47 8.98 -27.50
CA GLY A 627 -22.40 7.90 -26.52
C GLY A 627 -23.76 7.50 -25.97
N GLU A 628 -24.60 8.48 -25.62
CA GLU A 628 -25.97 8.22 -25.16
C GLU A 628 -26.83 7.53 -26.22
N VAL A 629 -26.77 8.01 -27.48
CA VAL A 629 -27.52 7.40 -28.58
C VAL A 629 -27.00 5.98 -28.86
N PHE A 630 -25.68 5.79 -28.77
CA PHE A 630 -25.05 4.49 -28.95
C PHE A 630 -25.51 3.49 -27.89
N ALA A 631 -25.50 3.87 -26.61
CA ALA A 631 -25.99 3.03 -25.51
C ALA A 631 -27.46 2.62 -25.71
N GLN A 632 -28.33 3.58 -26.08
CA GLN A 632 -29.75 3.31 -26.35
C GLN A 632 -29.95 2.35 -27.53
N ALA A 633 -29.20 2.54 -28.62
CA ALA A 633 -29.25 1.67 -29.80
C ALA A 633 -28.83 0.24 -29.45
N VAL A 634 -27.81 0.08 -28.61
CA VAL A 634 -27.32 -1.24 -28.21
C VAL A 634 -28.30 -1.94 -27.26
N ASP A 635 -28.90 -1.23 -26.31
CA ASP A 635 -29.92 -1.82 -25.43
C ASP A 635 -31.15 -2.29 -26.22
N ALA A 636 -31.56 -1.51 -27.22
CA ALA A 636 -32.63 -1.89 -28.13
C ALA A 636 -32.28 -3.13 -28.96
N LEU A 637 -31.03 -3.22 -29.45
CA LEU A 637 -30.51 -4.39 -30.15
C LEU A 637 -30.46 -5.63 -29.24
N TRP A 638 -29.98 -5.49 -28.00
CA TRP A 638 -29.94 -6.58 -27.03
C TRP A 638 -31.33 -7.17 -26.77
N LEU A 639 -32.32 -6.30 -26.62
CA LEU A 639 -33.71 -6.71 -26.44
C LEU A 639 -34.25 -7.41 -27.69
N ALA A 640 -33.95 -6.88 -28.89
CA ALA A 640 -34.37 -7.47 -30.17
C ALA A 640 -33.76 -8.85 -30.42
N LEU A 641 -32.56 -9.11 -29.87
CA LEU A 641 -31.88 -10.40 -29.94
C LEU A 641 -32.28 -11.35 -28.80
N ASP A 642 -33.42 -11.10 -28.16
CA ASP A 642 -33.96 -11.89 -27.04
C ASP A 642 -32.98 -12.03 -25.87
N GLN A 643 -32.11 -11.02 -25.67
CA GLN A 643 -31.06 -11.04 -24.65
C GLN A 643 -30.13 -12.26 -24.75
N SER A 644 -29.95 -12.76 -25.97
CA SER A 644 -29.06 -13.88 -26.25
C SER A 644 -27.65 -13.38 -26.52
N ALA A 645 -26.73 -13.70 -25.62
CA ALA A 645 -25.30 -13.42 -25.79
C ALA A 645 -24.80 -13.96 -27.13
N ASP A 646 -25.06 -15.25 -27.43
CA ASP A 646 -24.64 -15.89 -28.67
C ASP A 646 -25.10 -15.14 -29.94
N ARG A 647 -26.35 -14.66 -29.94
CA ARG A 647 -26.89 -13.89 -31.08
C ARG A 647 -26.27 -12.50 -31.18
N TYR A 648 -26.04 -11.84 -30.05
CA TYR A 648 -25.39 -10.53 -30.02
C TYR A 648 -23.92 -10.60 -30.47
N ILE A 649 -23.21 -11.63 -30.03
CA ILE A 649 -21.84 -11.93 -30.47
C ILE A 649 -21.81 -12.18 -31.98
N ALA A 650 -22.68 -13.09 -32.46
CA ALA A 650 -22.75 -13.40 -33.88
C ALA A 650 -23.05 -12.15 -34.71
N PHE A 651 -23.86 -11.23 -34.19
CA PHE A 651 -24.13 -9.94 -34.79
C PHE A 651 -22.86 -9.07 -34.88
N CYS A 652 -22.13 -8.88 -33.77
CA CYS A 652 -20.91 -8.05 -33.72
C CYS A 652 -19.78 -8.59 -34.61
N GLN A 653 -19.72 -9.91 -34.79
CA GLN A 653 -18.72 -10.59 -35.63
C GLN A 653 -19.08 -10.59 -37.13
N THR A 654 -20.26 -10.12 -37.53
CA THR A 654 -20.72 -10.15 -38.93
C THR A 654 -20.04 -9.04 -39.76
N PRO A 655 -19.32 -9.35 -40.86
CA PRO A 655 -18.62 -8.35 -41.68
C PRO A 655 -19.57 -7.33 -42.33
N THR A 656 -19.17 -6.05 -42.33
CA THR A 656 -19.93 -4.90 -42.89
C THR A 656 -20.12 -4.89 -44.41
N ASP A 657 -19.50 -5.81 -45.16
CA ASP A 657 -19.44 -5.75 -46.64
C ASP A 657 -20.65 -6.30 -47.37
N ALA A 658 -21.68 -6.73 -46.65
CA ALA A 658 -22.94 -7.06 -47.28
C ALA A 658 -23.94 -5.93 -47.01
N SER A 659 -24.60 -5.51 -48.08
CA SER A 659 -25.96 -4.99 -48.07
C SER A 659 -26.91 -6.03 -47.46
N VAL A 660 -26.66 -6.42 -46.21
CA VAL A 660 -27.58 -7.19 -45.39
C VAL A 660 -28.65 -6.18 -45.03
N GLY A 661 -29.68 -6.15 -45.88
CA GLY A 661 -30.98 -5.68 -45.43
C GLY A 661 -31.23 -6.36 -44.10
N ILE A 662 -31.46 -5.55 -43.07
CA ILE A 662 -31.85 -5.98 -41.73
C ILE A 662 -33.17 -6.74 -41.92
N ASN A 663 -33.09 -8.02 -42.27
CA ASN A 663 -34.23 -8.93 -42.40
C ASN A 663 -34.56 -9.52 -41.01
N ASP A 664 -34.32 -8.74 -39.95
CA ASP A 664 -34.81 -9.02 -38.61
C ASP A 664 -36.00 -8.08 -38.37
N PRO A 665 -37.25 -8.59 -38.41
CA PRO A 665 -38.46 -7.79 -38.24
C PRO A 665 -38.49 -7.00 -36.91
N ALA A 666 -37.74 -7.44 -35.89
CA ALA A 666 -37.67 -6.76 -34.60
C ALA A 666 -36.84 -5.47 -34.71
N LEU A 667 -35.73 -5.48 -35.45
CA LEU A 667 -34.90 -4.30 -35.72
C LEU A 667 -35.60 -3.34 -36.69
N GLU A 668 -36.34 -3.87 -37.68
CA GLU A 668 -37.12 -3.07 -38.63
C GLU A 668 -38.19 -2.22 -37.91
N GLY A 669 -38.84 -2.76 -36.87
CA GLY A 669 -39.80 -2.03 -36.04
C GLY A 669 -39.21 -0.88 -35.22
N ILE A 670 -37.97 -1.03 -34.72
CA ILE A 670 -37.24 0.01 -33.99
C ILE A 670 -36.83 1.14 -34.94
N LEU A 671 -36.27 0.77 -36.10
CA LEU A 671 -35.82 1.68 -37.17
C LEU A 671 -36.94 2.56 -37.75
N LEU A 672 -38.16 2.03 -37.84
CA LEU A 672 -39.32 2.74 -38.41
C LEU A 672 -39.93 3.80 -37.47
N SER A 673 -39.54 3.84 -36.20
CA SER A 673 -40.10 4.77 -35.21
C SER A 673 -39.47 6.17 -35.20
N GLN A 674 -38.28 6.35 -35.82
CA GLN A 674 -37.59 7.64 -35.91
C GLN A 674 -36.77 7.78 -37.23
N PRO A 675 -37.24 8.56 -38.22
CA PRO A 675 -36.64 8.60 -39.56
C PRO A 675 -35.24 9.24 -39.67
N GLU A 676 -34.90 10.20 -38.80
CA GLU A 676 -33.54 10.78 -38.71
C GLU A 676 -32.53 9.79 -38.11
N THR A 677 -33.04 8.75 -37.45
CA THR A 677 -32.28 7.73 -36.73
C THR A 677 -31.77 6.63 -37.66
N VAL A 678 -32.31 6.42 -38.85
CA VAL A 678 -31.90 5.30 -39.73
C VAL A 678 -30.46 5.44 -40.22
N ALA A 679 -30.05 6.64 -40.65
CA ALA A 679 -28.68 6.89 -41.10
C ALA A 679 -27.68 6.85 -39.93
N LEU A 680 -28.04 7.46 -38.80
CA LEU A 680 -27.26 7.40 -37.57
C LEU A 680 -27.13 5.96 -37.04
N PHE A 681 -28.20 5.17 -37.13
CA PHE A 681 -28.21 3.76 -36.72
C PHE A 681 -27.36 2.92 -37.67
N GLN A 682 -27.37 3.18 -38.98
CA GLN A 682 -26.45 2.52 -39.93
C GLN A 682 -24.98 2.83 -39.64
N ASP A 683 -24.66 4.08 -39.28
CA ASP A 683 -23.31 4.48 -38.87
C ASP A 683 -22.93 3.79 -37.53
N ILE A 684 -23.84 3.78 -36.55
CA ILE A 684 -23.68 3.08 -35.25
C ILE A 684 -23.46 1.58 -35.45
N LEU A 685 -24.26 0.92 -36.29
CA LEU A 685 -24.09 -0.50 -36.62
C LEU A 685 -22.76 -0.77 -37.31
N GLY A 686 -22.33 0.13 -38.21
CA GLY A 686 -21.02 0.07 -38.85
C GLY A 686 -19.88 0.20 -37.85
N TRP A 687 -20.07 0.96 -36.77
CA TRP A 687 -19.13 1.11 -35.67
C TRP A 687 -19.12 -0.11 -34.75
N LEU A 688 -20.29 -0.63 -34.34
CA LEU A 688 -20.39 -1.85 -33.51
C LEU A 688 -19.64 -3.03 -34.14
N ASN A 689 -19.65 -3.13 -35.47
CA ASN A 689 -19.01 -4.20 -36.23
C ASN A 689 -17.61 -3.82 -36.75
N ALA A 690 -17.06 -2.65 -36.38
CA ALA A 690 -15.77 -2.19 -36.86
C ALA A 690 -14.62 -2.93 -36.14
N PRO A 691 -13.78 -3.70 -36.86
CA PRO A 691 -12.58 -4.26 -36.26
C PRO A 691 -11.58 -3.11 -36.01
N VAL A 692 -11.28 -2.83 -34.75
CA VAL A 692 -10.23 -1.87 -34.36
C VAL A 692 -9.01 -2.68 -33.92
N PRO A 693 -7.96 -2.82 -34.75
CA PRO A 693 -6.84 -3.70 -34.45
C PRO A 693 -6.15 -3.39 -33.12
N ALA A 694 -6.07 -2.10 -32.73
CA ALA A 694 -5.56 -1.66 -31.44
C ALA A 694 -6.39 -2.18 -30.25
N ILE A 695 -7.73 -2.11 -30.32
CA ILE A 695 -8.58 -2.62 -29.23
C ILE A 695 -8.41 -4.14 -29.09
N ASN A 696 -8.35 -4.86 -30.21
CA ASN A 696 -8.11 -6.30 -30.20
C ASN A 696 -6.72 -6.65 -29.65
N ALA A 697 -5.71 -5.82 -29.92
CA ALA A 697 -4.39 -5.98 -29.32
C ALA A 697 -4.44 -5.74 -27.80
N LEU A 698 -5.13 -4.70 -27.35
CA LEU A 698 -5.32 -4.40 -25.93
C LEU A 698 -6.03 -5.54 -25.18
N ILE A 699 -7.10 -6.08 -25.75
CA ILE A 699 -7.81 -7.22 -25.16
C ILE A 699 -6.88 -8.43 -25.02
N ARG A 700 -6.11 -8.78 -26.06
CA ARG A 700 -5.14 -9.88 -26.00
C ARG A 700 -4.08 -9.66 -24.92
N VAL A 701 -3.59 -8.44 -24.77
CA VAL A 701 -2.65 -8.05 -23.72
C VAL A 701 -3.28 -8.23 -22.33
N LEU A 702 -4.54 -7.81 -22.15
CA LEU A 702 -5.29 -8.02 -20.91
C LEU A 702 -5.56 -9.51 -20.64
N GLU A 703 -5.79 -10.34 -21.64
CA GLU A 703 -5.89 -11.80 -21.49
C GLU A 703 -4.57 -12.43 -21.04
N GLN A 704 -3.45 -11.94 -21.59
CA GLN A 704 -2.12 -12.38 -21.20
C GLN A 704 -1.87 -12.14 -19.71
N THR A 705 -2.45 -11.13 -19.06
CA THR A 705 -2.28 -10.95 -17.60
C THR A 705 -2.75 -12.14 -16.74
N GLN A 706 -3.47 -13.12 -17.32
CA GLN A 706 -4.04 -14.28 -16.61
C GLN A 706 -4.93 -13.91 -15.41
N LEU A 707 -5.46 -12.69 -15.35
CA LEU A 707 -6.29 -12.19 -14.25
C LEU A 707 -7.47 -13.13 -13.89
N HIS A 708 -8.02 -13.86 -14.86
CA HIS A 708 -9.08 -14.84 -14.63
C HIS A 708 -8.71 -15.96 -13.64
N THR A 709 -7.43 -16.34 -13.58
CA THR A 709 -6.90 -17.30 -12.61
C THR A 709 -6.97 -16.75 -11.19
N LEU A 710 -6.77 -15.45 -11.04
CA LEU A 710 -6.81 -14.74 -9.76
C LEU A 710 -8.24 -14.45 -9.31
N LEU A 711 -9.17 -14.31 -10.24
CA LEU A 711 -10.60 -14.13 -9.93
C LEU A 711 -11.31 -15.43 -9.49
N THR A 712 -10.56 -16.52 -9.29
CA THR A 712 -11.07 -17.80 -8.83
C THR A 712 -10.16 -18.35 -7.75
N PRO A 713 -10.41 -18.05 -6.46
CA PRO A 713 -9.56 -18.52 -5.38
C PRO A 713 -9.51 -20.04 -5.34
N LYS A 714 -8.36 -20.57 -4.91
CA LYS A 714 -8.20 -22.01 -4.66
C LYS A 714 -9.09 -22.44 -3.50
N ALA A 715 -9.31 -23.76 -3.36
CA ALA A 715 -10.12 -24.31 -2.26
C ALA A 715 -9.57 -23.95 -0.86
N ASN A 716 -8.27 -23.69 -0.76
CA ASN A 716 -7.58 -23.23 0.45
C ASN A 716 -7.64 -21.70 0.66
N LEU A 717 -8.52 -21.02 -0.06
CA LEU A 717 -8.80 -19.58 -0.02
C LEU A 717 -7.69 -18.69 -0.59
N THR A 718 -6.57 -19.25 -1.05
CA THR A 718 -5.44 -18.48 -1.58
C THR A 718 -5.60 -18.15 -3.06
N LEU A 719 -4.97 -17.05 -3.47
CA LEU A 719 -4.79 -16.69 -4.87
C LEU A 719 -3.56 -17.39 -5.46
N ASP A 720 -3.62 -17.67 -6.76
CA ASP A 720 -2.47 -18.17 -7.48
C ASP A 720 -1.39 -17.09 -7.63
N ARG A 721 -0.12 -17.50 -7.63
CA ARG A 721 1.01 -16.60 -7.81
C ARG A 721 1.88 -17.18 -8.91
N PRO A 722 2.19 -16.42 -9.97
CA PRO A 722 3.14 -16.86 -10.98
C PRO A 722 4.54 -17.10 -10.40
N ASP A 723 5.19 -18.19 -10.81
CA ASP A 723 6.50 -18.62 -10.29
C ASP A 723 7.59 -17.57 -10.46
N TYR A 724 7.57 -16.82 -11.57
CA TYR A 724 8.57 -15.78 -11.85
C TYR A 724 8.59 -14.66 -10.81
N LEU A 725 7.51 -14.46 -10.05
CA LEU A 725 7.50 -13.46 -8.98
C LEU A 725 8.38 -13.87 -7.80
N THR A 726 8.84 -15.13 -7.72
CA THR A 726 9.79 -15.56 -6.69
C THR A 726 11.22 -15.07 -6.95
N ASP A 727 11.53 -14.66 -8.18
CA ASP A 727 12.85 -14.18 -8.58
C ASP A 727 13.03 -12.69 -8.25
N ALA A 728 14.04 -12.38 -7.43
CA ALA A 728 14.33 -11.01 -6.99
C ALA A 728 14.72 -10.08 -8.16
N LYS A 729 15.37 -10.61 -9.20
CA LYS A 729 15.73 -9.81 -10.39
C LYS A 729 14.48 -9.39 -11.15
N THR A 730 13.53 -10.29 -11.32
CA THR A 730 12.22 -10.02 -11.94
C THR A 730 11.45 -8.98 -11.14
N VAL A 731 11.43 -9.07 -9.81
CA VAL A 731 10.80 -8.05 -8.95
C VAL A 731 11.47 -6.68 -9.13
N ALA A 732 12.81 -6.62 -9.12
CA ALA A 732 13.54 -5.38 -9.35
C ALA A 732 13.26 -4.78 -10.74
N ASN A 733 13.15 -5.62 -11.76
CA ASN A 733 12.79 -5.26 -13.12
C ASN A 733 11.37 -4.65 -13.21
N LEU A 734 10.39 -5.22 -12.49
CA LEU A 734 9.03 -4.69 -12.40
C LEU A 734 9.01 -3.28 -11.79
N HIS A 735 9.74 -3.09 -10.68
CA HIS A 735 9.92 -1.76 -10.09
C HIS A 735 10.58 -0.79 -11.06
N GLY A 736 11.63 -1.24 -11.76
CA GLY A 736 12.28 -0.46 -12.81
C GLY A 736 11.29 -0.01 -13.88
N LEU A 737 10.46 -0.91 -14.40
CA LEU A 737 9.50 -0.60 -15.47
C LEU A 737 8.42 0.39 -14.99
N LEU A 738 7.79 0.14 -13.84
CA LEU A 738 6.74 1.01 -13.32
C LEU A 738 7.27 2.38 -12.83
N SER A 739 8.51 2.42 -12.35
CA SER A 739 9.16 3.66 -11.93
C SER A 739 9.75 4.44 -13.10
N SER A 740 10.13 3.80 -14.22
CA SER A 740 10.74 4.46 -15.40
C SER A 740 9.75 4.81 -16.51
N ALA A 741 8.74 3.96 -16.76
CA ALA A 741 7.71 4.19 -17.79
C ALA A 741 6.88 5.45 -17.53
N LEU A 742 6.88 5.96 -16.29
CA LEU A 742 6.16 7.17 -15.87
C LEU A 742 7.08 8.37 -15.59
N ARG A 743 8.42 8.22 -15.70
CA ARG A 743 9.41 9.32 -15.69
C ARG A 743 9.67 10.06 -17.03
N PRO A 744 9.02 9.79 -18.19
CA PRO A 744 9.24 10.60 -19.39
C PRO A 744 8.86 12.07 -19.21
N THR A 745 8.03 12.40 -18.22
CA THR A 745 7.55 13.77 -18.03
C THR A 745 8.66 14.72 -17.53
N MET A 746 9.74 14.22 -16.92
CA MET A 746 10.95 15.02 -16.65
C MET A 746 11.91 15.08 -17.84
N LEU A 747 11.77 14.25 -18.87
CA LEU A 747 12.69 14.23 -20.01
C LEU A 747 12.06 14.88 -21.24
N ARG A 748 12.52 16.08 -21.58
CA ARG A 748 12.12 16.75 -22.82
C ARG A 748 13.29 16.75 -23.79
N HIS A 749 13.21 15.93 -24.84
CA HIS A 749 14.23 15.87 -25.90
C HIS A 749 15.65 15.55 -25.36
N GLY A 750 15.73 14.64 -24.38
CA GLY A 750 16.97 14.27 -23.70
C GLY A 750 17.38 15.21 -22.56
N GLU A 751 16.65 16.30 -22.32
CA GLU A 751 16.88 17.19 -21.18
C GLU A 751 16.08 16.74 -19.96
N LEU A 752 16.77 16.37 -18.89
CA LEU A 752 16.18 16.13 -17.59
C LEU A 752 15.82 17.47 -16.95
N LEU A 753 14.53 17.68 -16.70
CA LEU A 753 13.95 18.89 -16.14
C LEU A 753 13.85 18.78 -14.62
N SER A 754 13.95 19.93 -13.94
CA SER A 754 13.77 20.00 -12.50
C SER A 754 12.33 19.66 -12.13
N PRO A 755 12.10 18.71 -11.23
CA PRO A 755 10.74 18.38 -10.80
C PRO A 755 10.14 19.46 -9.90
N MET A 756 10.97 20.29 -9.28
CA MET A 756 10.55 21.27 -8.28
C MET A 756 11.37 22.56 -8.34
N GLU A 757 10.94 23.59 -7.63
CA GLU A 757 11.78 24.73 -7.31
C GLU A 757 12.74 24.36 -6.16
N ALA A 758 14.04 24.40 -6.40
CA ALA A 758 15.08 23.93 -5.48
C ALA A 758 16.44 24.58 -5.81
N THR A 759 17.43 24.35 -4.95
CA THR A 759 18.85 24.59 -5.24
C THR A 759 19.50 23.25 -5.55
N ILE A 760 20.12 23.09 -6.72
CA ILE A 760 20.74 21.82 -7.11
C ILE A 760 22.16 21.69 -6.56
N TYR A 761 22.56 20.49 -6.13
CA TYR A 761 23.92 20.16 -5.74
C TYR A 761 24.40 18.92 -6.47
N HIS A 762 25.58 19.00 -7.08
CA HIS A 762 26.16 17.87 -7.81
C HIS A 762 26.96 16.92 -6.92
N HIS A 763 27.06 17.20 -5.62
CA HIS A 763 27.90 16.49 -4.66
C HIS A 763 27.07 16.02 -3.46
N PRO A 764 27.39 14.87 -2.86
CA PRO A 764 26.66 14.36 -1.68
C PRO A 764 26.94 15.19 -0.42
N GLU A 765 28.14 15.78 -0.31
CA GLU A 765 28.56 16.65 0.79
C GLU A 765 29.68 17.62 0.35
N PRO A 766 29.94 18.71 1.08
CA PRO A 766 31.00 19.65 0.75
C PRO A 766 32.38 18.98 0.67
N GLY A 767 32.99 19.01 -0.51
CA GLY A 767 34.33 18.44 -0.75
C GLY A 767 34.34 17.00 -1.27
N ALA A 768 33.19 16.33 -1.37
CA ALA A 768 33.07 15.02 -2.01
C ALA A 768 33.07 15.14 -3.55
N PRO A 769 33.43 14.06 -4.29
CA PRO A 769 33.29 14.01 -5.75
C PRO A 769 31.84 14.25 -6.19
N ALA A 770 31.66 14.73 -7.42
CA ALA A 770 30.31 14.85 -7.99
C ALA A 770 29.70 13.46 -8.19
N PHE A 771 28.37 13.35 -8.13
CA PHE A 771 27.67 12.10 -8.44
C PHE A 771 27.98 11.61 -9.86
N VAL A 772 28.01 12.55 -10.81
CA VAL A 772 28.29 12.31 -12.23
C VAL A 772 29.05 13.49 -12.85
N GLU A 773 29.76 13.22 -13.94
CA GLU A 773 30.42 14.20 -14.79
C GLU A 773 29.93 14.08 -16.24
N VAL A 774 30.23 15.07 -17.09
CA VAL A 774 29.95 14.94 -18.53
C VAL A 774 30.75 13.76 -19.09
N GLY A 775 30.04 12.84 -19.75
CA GLY A 775 30.58 11.56 -20.23
C GLY A 775 30.38 10.40 -19.27
N SER A 776 29.86 10.60 -18.06
CA SER A 776 29.48 9.51 -17.16
C SER A 776 28.33 8.69 -17.76
N GLU A 777 28.48 7.38 -17.75
CA GLU A 777 27.37 6.45 -17.95
C GLU A 777 26.49 6.46 -16.69
N VAL A 778 25.19 6.61 -16.89
CA VAL A 778 24.19 6.63 -15.83
C VAL A 778 23.17 5.54 -16.08
N ARG A 779 22.71 4.92 -14.99
CA ARG A 779 21.61 3.94 -15.02
C ARG A 779 20.35 4.53 -14.44
N VAL A 780 19.19 4.05 -14.89
CA VAL A 780 17.89 4.36 -14.26
C VAL A 780 17.98 4.16 -12.75
N GLY A 781 17.53 5.14 -11.98
CA GLY A 781 17.53 5.10 -10.51
C GLY A 781 18.85 5.51 -9.85
N GLN A 782 19.96 5.61 -10.58
CA GLN A 782 21.22 6.12 -10.04
C GLN A 782 21.08 7.59 -9.67
N THR A 783 21.43 7.96 -8.43
CA THR A 783 21.46 9.36 -7.99
C THR A 783 22.52 10.15 -8.76
N ILE A 784 22.08 11.24 -9.40
CA ILE A 784 22.94 12.11 -10.24
C ILE A 784 23.07 13.53 -9.71
N ALA A 785 22.19 13.95 -8.78
CA ALA A 785 22.31 15.20 -8.04
C ALA A 785 21.49 15.14 -6.74
N LEU A 786 21.64 16.16 -5.90
CA LEU A 786 20.71 16.49 -4.82
C LEU A 786 19.94 17.76 -5.18
N LEU A 787 18.67 17.82 -4.82
CA LEU A 787 17.86 19.04 -4.85
C LEU A 787 17.61 19.48 -3.41
N GLU A 788 18.10 20.67 -3.06
CA GLU A 788 17.78 21.33 -1.80
C GLU A 788 16.58 22.25 -2.00
N ALA A 789 15.40 21.79 -1.59
CA ALA A 789 14.26 22.66 -1.42
C ALA A 789 14.06 22.87 0.08
N MET A 790 14.02 24.13 0.52
CA MET A 790 13.55 24.47 1.86
C MET A 790 14.35 23.78 2.99
N LYS A 791 15.69 23.76 2.85
CA LYS A 791 16.67 23.13 3.75
C LYS A 791 16.61 21.59 3.82
N MET A 792 15.92 20.96 2.87
CA MET A 792 15.84 19.52 2.74
C MET A 792 16.51 19.09 1.44
N PHE A 793 17.41 18.12 1.53
CA PHE A 793 18.07 17.52 0.38
C PHE A 793 17.31 16.28 -0.07
N SER A 794 16.97 16.23 -1.35
CA SER A 794 16.33 15.09 -2.01
C SER A 794 17.24 14.57 -3.11
N GLU A 795 17.41 13.25 -3.19
CA GLU A 795 18.15 12.62 -4.28
C GLU A 795 17.39 12.79 -5.61
N LEU A 796 18.09 13.24 -6.65
CA LEU A 796 17.61 13.27 -8.02
C LEU A 796 18.19 12.07 -8.77
N PRO A 797 17.41 11.01 -9.00
CA PRO A 797 17.87 9.86 -9.78
C PRO A 797 17.82 10.12 -11.28
N SER A 798 18.67 9.46 -12.05
CA SER A 798 18.55 9.40 -13.51
C SER A 798 17.25 8.67 -13.89
N PRO A 799 16.42 9.23 -14.79
CA PRO A 799 15.21 8.58 -15.27
C PRO A 799 15.45 7.58 -16.41
N VAL A 800 16.62 7.60 -17.05
CA VAL A 800 16.98 6.76 -18.21
C VAL A 800 18.39 6.21 -18.07
N ASP A 801 18.65 5.12 -18.79
CA ASP A 801 20.02 4.69 -19.09
C ASP A 801 20.60 5.59 -20.18
N GLY A 802 21.87 5.96 -20.05
CA GLY A 802 22.52 6.77 -21.06
C GLY A 802 23.83 7.38 -20.61
N VAL A 803 24.28 8.36 -21.39
CA VAL A 803 25.50 9.12 -21.12
C VAL A 803 25.14 10.57 -20.87
N VAL A 804 25.66 11.15 -19.79
CA VAL A 804 25.49 12.59 -19.50
C VAL A 804 26.23 13.40 -20.58
N GLU A 805 25.50 13.98 -21.53
CA GLU A 805 26.05 14.87 -22.57
C GLU A 805 26.40 16.24 -22.02
N ALA A 806 25.58 16.74 -21.10
CA ALA A 806 25.76 18.05 -20.51
C ALA A 806 25.15 18.13 -19.11
N ILE A 807 25.80 18.90 -18.24
CA ILE A 807 25.23 19.40 -16.99
C ILE A 807 24.86 20.87 -17.26
N LEU A 808 23.58 21.20 -17.22
CA LEU A 808 23.03 22.47 -17.71
C LEU A 808 22.94 23.56 -16.63
N VAL A 809 23.23 23.20 -15.37
CA VAL A 809 23.12 24.06 -14.20
C VAL A 809 24.33 23.89 -13.28
N GLU A 810 24.75 24.96 -12.60
CA GLU A 810 25.87 24.92 -11.66
C GLU A 810 25.44 24.34 -10.30
N SER A 811 26.36 23.69 -9.58
CA SER A 811 26.11 23.28 -8.19
C SER A 811 25.91 24.52 -7.32
N GLY A 812 24.86 24.53 -6.50
CA GLY A 812 24.41 25.69 -5.71
C GLY A 812 23.47 26.63 -6.48
N GLN A 813 23.08 26.31 -7.72
CA GLN A 813 22.17 27.14 -8.51
C GLN A 813 20.70 26.90 -8.12
N GLY A 814 19.95 27.98 -7.93
CA GLY A 814 18.48 27.92 -7.81
C GLY A 814 17.81 27.62 -9.15
N VAL A 815 16.90 26.65 -9.17
CA VAL A 815 16.16 26.15 -10.33
C VAL A 815 14.66 26.15 -10.04
N LYS A 816 13.82 26.29 -11.06
CA LYS A 816 12.35 26.20 -10.97
C LYS A 816 11.86 24.88 -11.57
N THR A 817 10.65 24.44 -11.24
CA THR A 817 10.01 23.31 -11.93
C THR A 817 10.07 23.48 -13.45
N GLY A 818 10.48 22.44 -14.17
CA GLY A 818 10.65 22.45 -15.62
C GLY A 818 11.98 23.03 -16.12
N THR A 819 12.89 23.47 -15.24
CA THR A 819 14.22 23.97 -15.65
C THR A 819 15.10 22.80 -16.09
N PRO A 820 15.68 22.80 -17.30
CA PRO A 820 16.65 21.77 -17.70
C PRO A 820 17.87 21.72 -16.76
N LEU A 821 18.18 20.53 -16.23
CA LEU A 821 19.26 20.27 -15.27
C LEU A 821 20.41 19.49 -15.91
N PHE A 822 20.09 18.42 -16.64
CA PHE A 822 21.06 17.58 -17.34
C PHE A 822 20.57 17.31 -18.76
N LYS A 823 21.49 17.06 -19.68
CA LYS A 823 21.18 16.46 -20.97
C LYS A 823 21.78 15.07 -21.02
N ILE A 824 20.96 14.06 -21.26
CA ILE A 824 21.35 12.65 -21.27
C ILE A 824 21.08 12.10 -22.67
N ALA A 825 22.14 11.64 -23.34
CA ALA A 825 22.03 10.87 -24.56
C ALA A 825 21.57 9.46 -24.18
N MET A 826 20.34 9.14 -24.56
CA MET A 826 19.82 7.78 -24.42
C MET A 826 20.66 6.85 -25.31
N GLN A 827 21.13 5.74 -24.77
CA GLN A 827 21.64 4.66 -25.62
C GLN A 827 20.44 3.96 -26.25
N ASP A 828 20.50 3.70 -27.56
CA ASP A 828 19.57 2.78 -28.22
C ASP A 828 19.67 1.44 -27.48
N VAL A 829 18.56 1.02 -26.88
CA VAL A 829 18.47 -0.25 -26.17
C VAL A 829 18.53 -1.37 -27.20
N THR A 830 19.73 -1.81 -27.56
CA THR A 830 19.91 -3.05 -28.33
C THR A 830 19.99 -4.24 -27.39
N SER A 831 18.89 -5.01 -27.38
CA SER A 831 18.80 -6.46 -27.14
C SER A 831 19.33 -7.01 -25.80
N GLU A 832 18.60 -6.71 -24.74
CA GLU A 832 17.90 -7.67 -23.86
C GLU A 832 17.12 -6.74 -22.93
N THR A 833 15.99 -6.26 -23.41
CA THR A 833 15.17 -5.36 -22.62
C THR A 833 14.72 -6.13 -21.38
N THR A 834 14.68 -5.47 -20.23
CA THR A 834 13.99 -5.90 -19.00
C THR A 834 12.62 -6.59 -19.28
N ILE A 835 12.02 -6.23 -20.42
CA ILE A 835 10.86 -6.74 -21.15
C ILE A 835 10.95 -8.23 -21.55
N ASP A 836 12.08 -8.72 -22.06
CA ASP A 836 12.28 -10.13 -22.45
C ASP A 836 12.39 -11.07 -21.22
N CYS A 837 12.61 -10.49 -20.03
CA CYS A 837 12.69 -11.22 -18.77
C CYS A 837 11.32 -11.48 -18.12
N LEU A 838 10.26 -10.80 -18.57
CA LEU A 838 8.90 -11.04 -18.10
C LEU A 838 8.29 -12.14 -18.98
N PRO A 839 7.94 -13.32 -18.42
CA PRO A 839 7.33 -14.36 -19.23
C PRO A 839 6.03 -13.84 -19.81
N GLN A 840 5.87 -13.96 -21.13
CA GLN A 840 4.54 -13.95 -21.73
C GLN A 840 3.77 -15.08 -21.06
N LEU A 841 2.85 -14.69 -20.20
CA LEU A 841 1.95 -15.60 -19.52
C LEU A 841 1.20 -16.41 -20.60
N GLU A 842 1.48 -17.71 -20.67
CA GLU A 842 0.92 -18.58 -21.70
C GLU A 842 -0.61 -18.52 -21.66
N SER A 843 -1.25 -18.27 -22.80
CA SER A 843 -2.71 -18.28 -22.88
C SER A 843 -3.20 -19.73 -22.71
N ASN A 844 -3.78 -20.07 -21.58
CA ASN A 844 -4.28 -21.42 -21.29
C ASN A 844 -5.59 -21.78 -22.02
N GLY A 845 -5.73 -21.40 -23.29
CA GLY A 845 -6.82 -21.91 -24.13
C GLY A 845 -8.22 -21.45 -23.74
N PHE A 846 -8.37 -20.41 -22.90
CA PHE A 846 -9.63 -19.69 -22.71
C PHE A 846 -9.95 -18.76 -23.90
N GLN A 847 -9.61 -19.20 -25.13
CA GLN A 847 -9.78 -18.48 -26.40
C GLN A 847 -11.25 -18.16 -26.75
N ASN A 848 -12.22 -18.49 -25.88
CA ASN A 848 -13.64 -18.49 -26.20
C ASN A 848 -14.50 -17.53 -25.37
N HIS A 849 -13.94 -16.68 -24.50
CA HIS A 849 -14.76 -15.70 -23.75
C HIS A 849 -14.52 -14.22 -24.10
N PHE A 850 -13.39 -13.87 -24.74
CA PHE A 850 -13.09 -12.47 -25.12
C PHE A 850 -13.04 -12.21 -26.62
N TYR A 851 -13.09 -13.26 -27.45
CA TYR A 851 -13.59 -13.14 -28.83
C TYR A 851 -15.10 -12.80 -28.87
N LEU A 852 -15.74 -12.71 -27.70
CA LEU A 852 -17.14 -12.34 -27.51
C LEU A 852 -17.34 -10.85 -27.24
N LEU A 853 -16.35 -10.00 -27.54
CA LEU A 853 -16.52 -8.55 -27.71
C LEU A 853 -16.61 -8.21 -29.20
#